data_AF-A0A9E4ADH2-F1
#
_entry.id   AF-A0A9E4ADH2-F1
#
_cell.length_a   1.000
_cell.length_b   1.000
_cell.length_c   1.000
_cell.angle_alpha   90.00
_cell.angle_beta   90.00
_cell.angle_gamma   90.00
#
_symmetry.space_group_name_H-M   'P 1'
#
loop_
_entity.id
_entity.type
_entity.pdbx_description
1 polymer ?
#
loop_
_entity_poly.entity_id
_entity_poly.type
_entity_poly.pdbx_seq_one_letter_code
_entity_poly.pdbx_strand_id
1 'polypeptide(L)'
;MDFRVVSGGGSIGSSSGATDDSGLASPGAWTMGPPGTQELVASADGLASVTIRATSLDYAVGLVILEGDGQRATTGQAVPLPVQIGVVGTTGEALAGTEVSFTVLEGGGAVELATAVSDSGGVASPGSWTLGTPGPQKLGASVEGVEQTIVHAYARGIPAKVEFVAGDGQEAMVATAVPIPPVALVSDSTGVPLAEIPVFFQSERDAEVEGAEAVTDADGRASVESWTLGTVTGDYWLEATVEGGNSVEPARVVARALPGPAAQIEAIQGDGQTTEAGLPVPVVPKVGVLDEYGNAVPAEKVRFEARGGSSVTPTERDTDEDGYAAVEMWILGTTADVTYTLAAEAGDEEDPVGPVVFTATSTPAVYDIEILLVDSSALSAGQLDAFESAELYWEDAVTGNLPWAIVLKASLERCLEEGDIELEVPGDRVVDDLLLYTDVREIDGPGGVFAAAGPCQIRSESGLPVVGLMYFDSDDLDEMEEEEEGEHLEGTILHEMAHAMGFGTIWEYLELLEDPVELEDPSGDEDPHFIGEEALAAFDSVGGESYDDGEPVPVHDRGGYGVANGHWREVVFDDELMTPYLDGGARNPLSIVTLASMQDLGYDGVELGMADDYELPESEPQARPIEPARPRSPSDILAVPIAVADRLGRVLSYLTPLHADRRSRR
;
A
#
# COMPACT_ATOMS: atom_id res chain seq x y z
N MET A 1 -86.65 19.03 -84.74
CA MET A 1 -86.48 18.29 -83.49
C MET A 1 -85.95 19.27 -82.46
N ASP A 2 -86.59 19.35 -81.30
CA ASP A 2 -86.13 20.13 -80.16
C ASP A 2 -85.58 19.19 -79.09
N PHE A 3 -84.50 19.62 -78.43
CA PHE A 3 -83.80 18.88 -77.39
C PHE A 3 -83.67 19.74 -76.15
N ARG A 4 -83.97 19.16 -74.98
CA ARG A 4 -83.90 19.88 -73.72
C ARG A 4 -83.42 18.98 -72.58
N VAL A 5 -82.37 19.41 -71.89
CA VAL A 5 -81.99 18.81 -70.60
C VAL A 5 -83.06 19.17 -69.57
N VAL A 6 -83.67 18.15 -68.96
CA VAL A 6 -84.81 18.28 -68.05
C VAL A 6 -84.37 18.18 -66.60
N SER A 7 -83.35 17.38 -66.30
CA SER A 7 -82.77 17.23 -64.97
C SER A 7 -81.28 16.93 -65.08
N GLY A 8 -80.55 17.12 -63.98
CA GLY A 8 -79.15 16.73 -63.89
C GLY A 8 -78.09 17.81 -64.15
N GLY A 9 -78.50 18.98 -64.65
CA GLY A 9 -77.60 20.13 -64.81
C GLY A 9 -76.52 19.99 -65.90
N GLY A 10 -76.60 18.96 -66.75
CA GLY A 10 -75.74 18.81 -67.93
C GLY A 10 -76.07 19.79 -69.06
N SER A 11 -75.28 19.78 -70.13
CA SER A 11 -75.45 20.64 -71.30
C SER A 11 -75.42 19.85 -72.61
N ILE A 12 -76.09 20.38 -73.64
CA ILE A 12 -76.14 19.79 -74.99
C ILE A 12 -75.61 20.79 -76.01
N GLY A 13 -74.98 20.29 -77.08
CA GLY A 13 -74.37 21.13 -78.12
C GLY A 13 -75.36 22.01 -78.91
N SER A 14 -76.60 21.53 -79.11
CA SER A 14 -77.69 22.30 -79.72
C SER A 14 -79.04 21.91 -79.12
N SER A 15 -79.90 22.91 -78.87
CA SER A 15 -81.27 22.70 -78.38
C SER A 15 -82.30 22.44 -79.49
N SER A 16 -81.90 22.53 -80.75
CA SER A 16 -82.76 22.17 -81.90
C SER A 16 -81.94 21.69 -83.10
N GLY A 17 -82.59 20.93 -83.98
CA GLY A 17 -81.99 20.41 -85.20
C GLY A 17 -83.03 19.91 -86.20
N ALA A 18 -82.74 20.07 -87.50
CA ALA A 18 -83.48 19.40 -88.56
C ALA A 18 -83.07 17.91 -88.63
N THR A 19 -83.99 17.04 -89.05
CA THR A 19 -83.66 15.66 -89.37
C THR A 19 -82.94 15.59 -90.72
N ASP A 20 -82.01 14.66 -90.88
CA ASP A 20 -81.36 14.38 -92.17
C ASP A 20 -82.25 13.53 -93.11
N ASP A 21 -81.73 13.19 -94.30
CA ASP A 21 -82.42 12.38 -95.31
C ASP A 21 -82.74 10.94 -94.84
N SER A 22 -82.17 10.52 -93.70
CA SER A 22 -82.47 9.23 -93.05
C SER A 22 -83.42 9.36 -91.84
N GLY A 23 -83.84 10.58 -91.50
CA GLY A 23 -84.75 10.89 -90.40
C GLY A 23 -84.06 11.06 -89.03
N LEU A 24 -82.74 11.15 -88.97
CA LEU A 24 -81.99 11.29 -87.72
C LEU A 24 -81.75 12.76 -87.37
N ALA A 25 -81.84 13.10 -86.09
CA ALA A 25 -81.43 14.39 -85.55
C ALA A 25 -80.63 14.18 -84.27
N SER A 26 -79.61 15.00 -84.04
CA SER A 26 -78.72 14.92 -82.88
C SER A 26 -78.60 16.29 -82.18
N PRO A 27 -78.61 16.34 -80.84
CA PRO A 27 -78.31 17.55 -80.08
C PRO A 27 -76.80 17.86 -80.02
N GLY A 28 -75.96 17.13 -80.75
CA GLY A 28 -74.50 17.16 -80.57
C GLY A 28 -74.07 16.39 -79.32
N ALA A 29 -72.89 16.71 -78.79
CA ALA A 29 -72.39 16.10 -77.56
C ALA A 29 -73.28 16.46 -76.36
N TRP A 30 -73.62 15.47 -75.54
CA TRP A 30 -74.26 15.66 -74.24
C TRP A 30 -73.19 15.62 -73.15
N THR A 31 -72.87 16.77 -72.58
CA THR A 31 -71.97 16.87 -71.42
C THR A 31 -72.78 16.64 -70.16
N MET A 32 -72.43 15.61 -69.41
CA MET A 32 -73.13 15.24 -68.17
C MET A 32 -72.87 16.28 -67.07
N GLY A 33 -73.88 16.59 -66.26
CA GLY A 33 -73.71 17.40 -65.04
C GLY A 33 -73.22 16.55 -63.85
N PRO A 34 -73.37 17.02 -62.59
CA PRO A 34 -72.96 16.29 -61.39
C PRO A 34 -73.48 14.84 -61.35
N PRO A 35 -72.82 13.94 -60.58
CA PRO A 35 -73.23 12.54 -60.46
C PRO A 35 -74.73 12.36 -60.14
N GLY A 36 -75.37 11.41 -60.80
CA GLY A 36 -76.80 11.16 -60.69
C GLY A 36 -77.52 10.97 -62.04
N THR A 37 -78.84 10.75 -61.97
CA THR A 37 -79.69 10.55 -63.14
C THR A 37 -79.90 11.86 -63.90
N GLN A 38 -79.50 11.86 -65.17
CA GLN A 38 -79.68 12.96 -66.11
C GLN A 38 -80.77 12.59 -67.12
N GLU A 39 -81.70 13.51 -67.37
CA GLU A 39 -82.76 13.31 -68.36
C GLU A 39 -82.68 14.36 -69.48
N LEU A 40 -82.70 13.89 -70.72
CA LEU A 40 -82.78 14.69 -71.94
C LEU A 40 -84.07 14.32 -72.68
N VAL A 41 -84.90 15.31 -72.98
CA VAL A 41 -86.14 15.11 -73.75
C VAL A 41 -85.94 15.58 -75.19
N ALA A 42 -86.32 14.74 -76.14
CA ALA A 42 -86.41 15.05 -77.56
C ALA A 42 -87.89 15.14 -78.00
N SER A 43 -88.25 16.18 -78.74
CA SER A 43 -89.62 16.40 -79.23
C SER A 43 -89.66 16.90 -80.69
N ALA A 44 -90.76 16.61 -81.37
CA ALA A 44 -91.09 17.13 -82.69
C ALA A 44 -92.60 17.44 -82.76
N ASP A 45 -92.97 18.48 -83.50
CA ASP A 45 -94.37 18.89 -83.62
C ASP A 45 -95.26 17.75 -84.15
N GLY A 46 -96.34 17.47 -83.42
CA GLY A 46 -97.29 16.41 -83.74
C GLY A 46 -96.88 15.00 -83.31
N LEU A 47 -95.74 14.82 -82.63
CA LEU A 47 -95.26 13.52 -82.13
C LEU A 47 -95.13 13.51 -80.60
N ALA A 48 -95.18 12.31 -80.00
CA ALA A 48 -94.89 12.12 -78.58
C ALA A 48 -93.39 12.36 -78.31
N SER A 49 -93.07 12.99 -77.18
CA SER A 49 -91.68 13.21 -76.77
C SER A 49 -91.03 11.92 -76.28
N VAL A 50 -89.70 11.83 -76.43
CA VAL A 50 -88.88 10.72 -75.95
C VAL A 50 -87.92 11.22 -74.87
N THR A 51 -87.87 10.54 -73.73
CA THR A 51 -86.88 10.80 -72.68
C THR A 51 -85.71 9.85 -72.81
N ILE A 52 -84.53 10.40 -72.98
CA ILE A 52 -83.24 9.71 -72.93
C ILE A 52 -82.72 9.88 -71.51
N ARG A 53 -82.37 8.77 -70.86
CA ARG A 53 -81.79 8.73 -69.52
C ARG A 53 -80.32 8.34 -69.61
N ALA A 54 -79.48 9.07 -68.91
CA ALA A 54 -78.09 8.70 -68.68
C ALA A 54 -77.75 8.93 -67.20
N THR A 55 -76.78 8.21 -66.66
CA THR A 55 -76.33 8.39 -65.28
C THR A 55 -74.91 8.95 -65.31
N SER A 56 -74.71 10.12 -64.71
CA SER A 56 -73.37 10.64 -64.45
C SER A 56 -72.81 9.90 -63.25
N LEU A 57 -71.61 9.33 -63.36
CA LEU A 57 -70.96 8.57 -62.30
C LEU A 57 -70.12 9.50 -61.43
N ASP A 58 -70.10 9.26 -60.12
CA ASP A 58 -69.10 9.85 -59.24
C ASP A 58 -67.77 9.11 -59.43
N TYR A 59 -66.66 9.82 -59.30
CA TYR A 59 -65.32 9.25 -59.41
C TYR A 59 -64.39 9.93 -58.41
N ALA A 60 -63.33 9.24 -58.02
CA ALA A 60 -62.39 9.74 -57.02
C ALA A 60 -61.63 10.95 -57.55
N VAL A 61 -61.51 11.98 -56.72
CA VAL A 61 -60.71 13.19 -57.00
C VAL A 61 -59.68 13.47 -55.90
N GLY A 62 -59.74 12.75 -54.78
CA GLY A 62 -58.80 12.91 -53.67
C GLY A 62 -58.73 11.68 -52.78
N LEU A 63 -57.58 11.56 -52.12
CA LEU A 63 -57.33 10.60 -51.05
C LEU A 63 -56.90 11.39 -49.81
N VAL A 64 -57.37 10.97 -48.64
CA VAL A 64 -57.02 11.57 -47.35
C VAL A 64 -56.65 10.50 -46.34
N ILE A 65 -55.62 10.75 -45.53
CA ILE A 65 -55.30 9.85 -44.41
C ILE A 65 -56.27 10.15 -43.27
N LEU A 66 -57.04 9.14 -42.86
CA LEU A 66 -57.97 9.24 -41.75
C LEU A 66 -57.33 8.76 -40.44
N GLU A 67 -56.49 7.73 -40.52
CA GLU A 67 -55.77 7.16 -39.38
C GLU A 67 -54.48 6.44 -39.82
N GLY A 68 -53.53 6.32 -38.90
CA GLY A 68 -52.39 5.43 -39.04
C GLY A 68 -51.13 6.06 -39.64
N ASP A 69 -51.04 7.39 -39.71
CA ASP A 69 -49.82 8.12 -40.10
C ASP A 69 -48.88 8.38 -38.91
N GLY A 70 -47.58 8.47 -39.18
CA GLY A 70 -46.54 8.78 -38.19
C GLY A 70 -46.32 7.70 -37.13
N GLN A 71 -46.64 6.45 -37.43
CA GLN A 71 -46.61 5.35 -36.45
C GLN A 71 -45.21 4.79 -36.22
N ARG A 72 -45.03 4.11 -35.08
CA ARG A 72 -43.79 3.41 -34.72
C ARG A 72 -44.06 1.95 -34.39
N ALA A 73 -43.21 1.05 -34.88
CA ALA A 73 -43.21 -0.36 -34.53
C ALA A 73 -41.79 -0.94 -34.63
N THR A 74 -41.54 -2.08 -33.99
CA THR A 74 -40.26 -2.79 -34.17
C THR A 74 -40.20 -3.43 -35.56
N THR A 75 -39.00 -3.54 -36.12
CA THR A 75 -38.72 -4.27 -37.36
C THR A 75 -39.43 -5.63 -37.38
N GLY A 76 -40.17 -5.91 -38.45
CA GLY A 76 -40.95 -7.14 -38.60
C GLY A 76 -42.27 -7.19 -37.82
N GLN A 77 -42.65 -6.14 -37.10
CA GLN A 77 -43.96 -6.01 -36.44
C GLN A 77 -44.91 -5.10 -37.21
N ALA A 78 -46.20 -5.33 -37.05
CA ALA A 78 -47.23 -4.44 -37.59
C ALA A 78 -47.28 -3.12 -36.80
N VAL A 79 -47.59 -2.03 -37.49
CA VAL A 79 -47.93 -0.77 -36.84
C VAL A 79 -49.15 -0.96 -35.91
N PRO A 80 -49.21 -0.28 -34.75
CA PRO A 80 -50.25 -0.55 -33.75
C PRO A 80 -51.68 -0.18 -34.18
N LEU A 81 -51.84 0.85 -35.00
CA LEU A 81 -53.12 1.30 -35.54
C LEU A 81 -53.22 0.93 -37.03
N PRO A 82 -54.36 0.42 -37.49
CA PRO A 82 -54.57 0.17 -38.91
C PRO A 82 -54.50 1.47 -39.71
N VAL A 83 -53.93 1.41 -40.91
CA VAL A 83 -53.96 2.54 -41.85
C VAL A 83 -55.36 2.66 -42.45
N GLN A 84 -55.95 3.85 -42.41
CA GLN A 84 -57.26 4.13 -43.00
C GLN A 84 -57.18 5.29 -43.98
N ILE A 85 -57.55 5.05 -45.24
CA ILE A 85 -57.54 6.04 -46.32
C ILE A 85 -58.98 6.33 -46.74
N GLY A 86 -59.38 7.60 -46.64
CA GLY A 86 -60.65 8.08 -47.15
C GLY A 86 -60.56 8.43 -48.64
N VAL A 87 -61.53 7.99 -49.43
CA VAL A 87 -61.68 8.34 -50.84
C VAL A 87 -62.71 9.46 -50.98
N VAL A 88 -62.31 10.57 -51.60
CA VAL A 88 -63.16 11.74 -51.82
C VAL A 88 -63.62 11.78 -53.28
N GLY A 89 -64.94 11.81 -53.49
CA GLY A 89 -65.56 11.89 -54.82
C GLY A 89 -65.63 13.31 -55.38
N THR A 90 -66.03 13.46 -56.64
CA THR A 90 -66.26 14.76 -57.31
C THR A 90 -67.31 15.62 -56.62
N THR A 91 -68.19 15.02 -55.83
CA THR A 91 -69.21 15.68 -55.03
C THR A 91 -68.66 16.33 -53.76
N GLY A 92 -67.40 16.03 -53.38
CA GLY A 92 -66.77 16.44 -52.12
C GLY A 92 -67.09 15.53 -50.94
N GLU A 93 -67.93 14.51 -51.13
CA GLU A 93 -68.32 13.52 -50.12
C GLU A 93 -67.47 12.24 -50.22
N ALA A 94 -67.59 11.38 -49.22
CA ALA A 94 -66.90 10.09 -49.20
C ALA A 94 -67.45 9.15 -50.29
N LEU A 95 -66.54 8.56 -51.07
CA LEU A 95 -66.87 7.73 -52.24
C LEU A 95 -66.65 6.25 -51.95
N ALA A 96 -67.75 5.49 -51.85
CA ALA A 96 -67.76 4.04 -51.69
C ALA A 96 -67.48 3.29 -53.01
N GLY A 97 -66.99 2.05 -52.92
CA GLY A 97 -66.83 1.16 -54.08
C GLY A 97 -65.62 1.46 -54.97
N THR A 98 -64.69 2.32 -54.53
CA THR A 98 -63.46 2.65 -55.26
C THR A 98 -62.32 1.74 -54.82
N GLU A 99 -61.64 1.09 -55.75
CA GLU A 99 -60.44 0.29 -55.44
C GLU A 99 -59.22 1.21 -55.22
N VAL A 100 -58.62 1.10 -54.04
CA VAL A 100 -57.38 1.79 -53.65
C VAL A 100 -56.23 0.77 -53.66
N SER A 101 -55.13 1.10 -54.34
CA SER A 101 -53.91 0.30 -54.33
C SER A 101 -52.93 0.80 -53.27
N PHE A 102 -52.33 -0.11 -52.53
CA PHE A 102 -51.34 0.13 -51.48
C PHE A 102 -49.99 -0.43 -51.88
N THR A 103 -48.93 0.39 -51.80
CA THR A 103 -47.58 -0.01 -52.19
C THR A 103 -46.57 0.49 -51.18
N VAL A 104 -45.76 -0.41 -50.64
CA VAL A 104 -44.63 -0.02 -49.79
C VAL A 104 -43.58 0.65 -50.67
N LEU A 105 -43.34 1.94 -50.41
CA LEU A 105 -42.43 2.79 -51.18
C LEU A 105 -41.02 2.82 -50.59
N GLU A 106 -40.90 2.66 -49.27
CA GLU A 106 -39.64 2.71 -48.53
C GLU A 106 -39.68 1.75 -47.35
N GLY A 107 -38.53 1.15 -47.02
CA GLY A 107 -38.34 0.35 -45.80
C GLY A 107 -38.63 -1.15 -45.93
N GLY A 108 -39.18 -1.61 -47.06
CA GLY A 108 -39.22 -3.05 -47.41
C GLY A 108 -40.21 -3.91 -46.63
N GLY A 109 -41.15 -3.29 -45.91
CA GLY A 109 -42.24 -3.97 -45.20
C GLY A 109 -43.30 -4.60 -46.11
N ALA A 110 -44.41 -5.03 -45.52
CA ALA A 110 -45.52 -5.66 -46.23
C ALA A 110 -46.87 -5.18 -45.70
N VAL A 111 -47.84 -5.08 -46.59
CA VAL A 111 -49.25 -4.89 -46.25
C VAL A 111 -50.01 -6.21 -46.45
N GLU A 112 -51.03 -6.45 -45.63
CA GLU A 112 -51.90 -7.62 -45.74
C GLU A 112 -52.65 -7.65 -47.08
N LEU A 113 -53.13 -6.49 -47.52
CA LEU A 113 -53.87 -6.30 -48.77
C LEU A 113 -53.18 -5.26 -49.64
N ALA A 114 -52.74 -5.67 -50.84
CA ALA A 114 -52.18 -4.75 -51.84
C ALA A 114 -53.24 -3.87 -52.51
N THR A 115 -54.51 -4.28 -52.50
CA THR A 115 -55.65 -3.44 -52.89
C THR A 115 -56.82 -3.63 -51.92
N ALA A 116 -57.60 -2.58 -51.70
CA ALA A 116 -58.86 -2.65 -50.95
C ALA A 116 -59.91 -1.73 -51.57
N VAL A 117 -61.18 -2.16 -51.52
CA VAL A 117 -62.31 -1.36 -52.01
C VAL A 117 -62.86 -0.51 -50.88
N SER A 118 -63.10 0.78 -51.14
CA SER A 118 -63.68 1.69 -50.15
C SER A 118 -65.08 1.25 -49.72
N ASP A 119 -65.32 1.24 -48.41
CA ASP A 119 -66.58 0.79 -47.82
C ASP A 119 -67.71 1.82 -47.96
N SER A 120 -68.85 1.60 -47.30
CA SER A 120 -69.99 2.54 -47.35
C SER A 120 -69.70 3.93 -46.77
N GLY A 121 -68.64 4.07 -45.97
CA GLY A 121 -68.13 5.34 -45.46
C GLY A 121 -67.02 5.93 -46.33
N GLY A 122 -66.69 5.32 -47.47
CA GLY A 122 -65.62 5.72 -48.37
C GLY A 122 -64.21 5.42 -47.83
N VAL A 123 -64.07 4.49 -46.88
CA VAL A 123 -62.78 4.14 -46.27
C VAL A 123 -62.22 2.86 -46.87
N ALA A 124 -60.95 2.89 -47.27
CA ALA A 124 -60.17 1.73 -47.67
C ALA A 124 -58.99 1.54 -46.71
N SER A 125 -58.70 0.29 -46.34
CA SER A 125 -57.59 -0.07 -45.45
C SER A 125 -56.78 -1.22 -46.05
N PRO A 126 -55.43 -1.20 -45.98
CA PRO A 126 -54.59 -2.30 -46.42
C PRO A 126 -54.58 -3.48 -45.43
N GLY A 127 -55.39 -3.43 -44.36
CA GLY A 127 -55.29 -4.36 -43.23
C GLY A 127 -54.06 -4.03 -42.37
N SER A 128 -53.35 -5.06 -41.92
CA SER A 128 -52.10 -4.88 -41.18
C SER A 128 -50.96 -4.37 -42.08
N TRP A 129 -50.16 -3.43 -41.56
CA TRP A 129 -48.93 -2.96 -42.19
C TRP A 129 -47.71 -3.33 -41.33
N THR A 130 -47.00 -4.39 -41.74
CA THR A 130 -45.76 -4.87 -41.12
C THR A 130 -44.57 -4.05 -41.62
N LEU A 131 -43.81 -3.46 -40.70
CA LEU A 131 -42.63 -2.67 -41.04
C LEU A 131 -41.45 -3.57 -41.40
N GLY A 132 -40.64 -3.12 -42.37
CA GLY A 132 -39.45 -3.85 -42.81
C GLY A 132 -38.20 -3.46 -42.02
N THR A 133 -37.10 -3.15 -42.72
CA THR A 133 -35.80 -2.84 -42.12
C THR A 133 -35.83 -1.62 -41.21
N PRO A 134 -34.94 -1.50 -40.20
CA PRO A 134 -34.91 -0.34 -39.31
C PRO A 134 -34.83 1.00 -40.07
N GLY A 135 -35.48 2.04 -39.54
CA GLY A 135 -35.51 3.39 -40.10
C GLY A 135 -36.87 3.82 -40.69
N PRO A 136 -36.91 4.91 -41.48
CA PRO A 136 -38.12 5.44 -42.08
C PRO A 136 -38.83 4.44 -43.01
N GLN A 137 -40.16 4.48 -42.98
CA GLN A 137 -41.05 3.62 -43.76
C GLN A 137 -42.09 4.48 -44.47
N LYS A 138 -42.40 4.17 -45.73
CA LYS A 138 -43.42 4.87 -46.50
C LYS A 138 -44.36 3.89 -47.19
N LEU A 139 -45.66 4.11 -47.03
CA LEU A 139 -46.73 3.37 -47.69
C LEU A 139 -47.53 4.34 -48.58
N GLY A 140 -47.53 4.09 -49.89
CA GLY A 140 -48.31 4.86 -50.86
C GLY A 140 -49.70 4.27 -51.06
N ALA A 141 -50.73 5.11 -51.00
CA ALA A 141 -52.11 4.79 -51.38
C ALA A 141 -52.48 5.54 -52.67
N SER A 142 -52.94 4.83 -53.69
CA SER A 142 -53.22 5.41 -55.01
C SER A 142 -54.53 4.91 -55.62
N VAL A 143 -55.21 5.81 -56.33
CA VAL A 143 -56.34 5.55 -57.22
C VAL A 143 -56.00 6.12 -58.59
N GLU A 144 -56.40 5.46 -59.67
CA GLU A 144 -56.11 5.93 -61.04
C GLU A 144 -56.64 7.35 -61.26
N GLY A 145 -55.78 8.25 -61.75
CA GLY A 145 -56.12 9.66 -62.00
C GLY A 145 -56.15 10.57 -60.78
N VAL A 146 -55.84 10.06 -59.58
CA VAL A 146 -55.76 10.82 -58.32
C VAL A 146 -54.31 10.91 -57.83
N GLU A 147 -53.94 12.03 -57.21
CA GLU A 147 -52.62 12.18 -56.59
C GLU A 147 -52.42 11.17 -55.45
N GLN A 148 -51.25 10.53 -55.41
CA GLN A 148 -50.93 9.50 -54.41
C GLN A 148 -50.77 10.13 -53.02
N THR A 149 -51.34 9.48 -52.00
CA THR A 149 -51.14 9.82 -50.59
C THR A 149 -50.06 8.93 -49.97
N ILE A 150 -49.16 9.50 -49.17
CA ILE A 150 -48.05 8.77 -48.52
C ILE A 150 -48.27 8.75 -47.00
N VAL A 151 -48.37 7.55 -46.44
CA VAL A 151 -48.39 7.29 -45.00
C VAL A 151 -46.97 6.98 -44.53
N HIS A 152 -46.56 7.59 -43.43
CA HIS A 152 -45.22 7.46 -42.85
C HIS A 152 -45.26 6.59 -41.59
N ALA A 153 -44.20 5.81 -41.40
CA ALA A 153 -43.92 5.15 -40.13
C ALA A 153 -42.41 5.06 -39.89
N TYR A 154 -42.01 4.61 -38.71
CA TYR A 154 -40.62 4.35 -38.38
C TYR A 154 -40.46 2.96 -37.74
N ALA A 155 -39.57 2.15 -38.32
CA ALA A 155 -39.23 0.83 -37.83
C ALA A 155 -38.05 0.94 -36.84
N ARG A 156 -38.27 0.62 -35.56
CA ARG A 156 -37.17 0.49 -34.59
C ARG A 156 -36.40 -0.81 -34.85
N GLY A 157 -35.07 -0.76 -34.75
CA GLY A 157 -34.24 -1.96 -34.81
C GLY A 157 -34.41 -2.84 -33.59
N ILE A 158 -33.92 -4.08 -33.68
CA ILE A 158 -33.85 -5.01 -32.54
C ILE A 158 -32.40 -5.01 -32.04
N PRO A 159 -32.12 -4.45 -30.84
CA PRO A 159 -30.79 -4.48 -30.27
C PRO A 159 -30.31 -5.91 -30.05
N ALA A 160 -29.06 -6.19 -30.41
CA ALA A 160 -28.40 -7.46 -30.13
C ALA A 160 -27.10 -7.29 -29.33
N LYS A 161 -26.50 -6.09 -29.37
CA LYS A 161 -25.27 -5.78 -28.65
C LYS A 161 -25.27 -4.32 -28.20
N VAL A 162 -24.81 -4.10 -26.97
CA VAL A 162 -24.38 -2.79 -26.47
C VAL A 162 -22.90 -2.91 -26.10
N GLU A 163 -22.12 -1.89 -26.41
CA GLU A 163 -20.70 -1.81 -26.01
C GLU A 163 -20.29 -0.36 -25.82
N PHE A 164 -19.32 -0.09 -24.95
CA PHE A 164 -18.75 1.25 -24.85
C PHE A 164 -17.70 1.48 -25.93
N VAL A 165 -17.77 2.63 -26.59
CA VAL A 165 -16.83 3.08 -27.62
C VAL A 165 -15.95 4.25 -27.16
N ALA A 166 -16.21 4.78 -25.97
CA ALA A 166 -15.41 5.79 -25.30
C ALA A 166 -15.62 5.74 -23.77
N GLY A 167 -14.63 6.22 -23.03
CA GLY A 167 -14.72 6.46 -21.58
C GLY A 167 -14.27 5.32 -20.66
N ASP A 168 -13.61 4.28 -21.19
CA ASP A 168 -13.08 3.17 -20.40
C ASP A 168 -11.66 3.42 -19.87
N GLY A 169 -11.33 2.85 -18.71
CA GLY A 169 -9.99 2.88 -18.12
C GLY A 169 -9.52 4.27 -17.70
N GLN A 170 -10.44 5.14 -17.29
CA GLN A 170 -10.13 6.52 -16.91
C GLN A 170 -9.77 6.64 -15.44
N GLU A 171 -9.09 7.74 -15.10
CA GLU A 171 -8.82 8.14 -13.72
C GLU A 171 -9.36 9.55 -13.49
N ALA A 172 -9.89 9.77 -12.28
CA ALA A 172 -10.30 11.09 -11.81
C ALA A 172 -10.16 11.13 -10.28
N MET A 173 -10.03 12.33 -9.70
CA MET A 173 -10.08 12.46 -8.25
C MET A 173 -11.48 12.09 -7.75
N VAL A 174 -11.57 11.61 -6.52
CA VAL A 174 -12.84 11.44 -5.79
C VAL A 174 -13.70 12.71 -5.90
N ALA A 175 -15.03 12.52 -5.98
CA ALA A 175 -16.01 13.58 -6.16
C ALA A 175 -15.84 14.45 -7.44
N THR A 176 -15.09 13.99 -8.43
CA THR A 176 -14.93 14.69 -9.72
C THR A 176 -15.39 13.85 -10.91
N ALA A 177 -15.76 14.54 -12.00
CA ALA A 177 -16.17 13.90 -13.24
C ALA A 177 -14.97 13.29 -13.99
N VAL A 178 -15.18 12.11 -14.57
CA VAL A 178 -14.19 11.53 -15.49
C VAL A 178 -13.96 12.45 -16.69
N PRO A 179 -12.73 12.54 -17.24
CA PRO A 179 -12.42 13.49 -18.31
C PRO A 179 -13.20 13.29 -19.62
N ILE A 180 -13.56 12.04 -19.94
CA ILE A 180 -14.27 11.66 -21.16
C ILE A 180 -15.61 11.05 -20.74
N PRO A 181 -16.75 11.70 -21.00
CA PRO A 181 -18.06 11.11 -20.77
C PRO A 181 -18.20 9.78 -21.55
N PRO A 182 -18.55 8.67 -20.87
CA PRO A 182 -18.72 7.38 -21.54
C PRO A 182 -19.79 7.40 -22.64
N VAL A 183 -19.51 6.68 -23.73
CA VAL A 183 -20.40 6.58 -24.90
C VAL A 183 -20.65 5.11 -25.23
N ALA A 184 -21.91 4.69 -25.22
CA ALA A 184 -22.34 3.36 -25.64
C ALA A 184 -22.77 3.37 -27.13
N LEU A 185 -22.39 2.32 -27.86
CA LEU A 185 -22.86 2.00 -29.21
C LEU A 185 -23.82 0.82 -29.13
N VAL A 186 -25.01 0.98 -29.71
CA VAL A 186 -26.00 -0.10 -29.83
C VAL A 186 -26.08 -0.58 -31.26
N SER A 187 -25.99 -1.89 -31.46
CA SER A 187 -26.04 -2.52 -32.78
C SER A 187 -26.95 -3.75 -32.82
N ASP A 188 -27.40 -4.10 -34.03
CA ASP A 188 -28.13 -5.33 -34.30
C ASP A 188 -27.20 -6.56 -34.39
N SER A 189 -27.76 -7.74 -34.66
CA SER A 189 -27.01 -9.01 -34.72
C SER A 189 -26.04 -9.11 -35.89
N THR A 190 -26.09 -8.16 -36.83
CA THR A 190 -25.19 -8.04 -37.98
C THR A 190 -24.12 -6.96 -37.78
N GLY A 191 -24.17 -6.23 -36.67
CA GLY A 191 -23.24 -5.14 -36.33
C GLY A 191 -23.65 -3.77 -36.92
N VAL A 192 -24.88 -3.63 -37.43
CA VAL A 192 -25.36 -2.33 -37.93
C VAL A 192 -25.81 -1.46 -36.74
N PRO A 193 -25.35 -0.20 -36.65
CA PRO A 193 -25.78 0.71 -35.59
C PRO A 193 -27.28 1.01 -35.63
N LEU A 194 -27.92 1.11 -34.45
CA LEU A 194 -29.36 1.33 -34.33
C LEU A 194 -29.67 2.68 -33.68
N ALA A 195 -30.36 3.54 -34.42
CA ALA A 195 -30.89 4.81 -33.92
C ALA A 195 -32.21 4.65 -33.14
N GLU A 196 -32.55 5.65 -32.33
CA GLU A 196 -33.78 5.72 -31.53
C GLU A 196 -33.95 4.59 -30.49
N ILE A 197 -32.85 3.99 -30.02
CA ILE A 197 -32.87 2.97 -28.96
C ILE A 197 -32.62 3.64 -27.59
N PRO A 198 -33.51 3.46 -26.61
CA PRO A 198 -33.27 3.89 -25.22
C PRO A 198 -32.13 3.09 -24.58
N VAL A 199 -31.20 3.80 -23.96
CA VAL A 199 -30.07 3.27 -23.18
C VAL A 199 -30.15 3.83 -21.77
N PHE A 200 -30.05 2.94 -20.78
CA PHE A 200 -30.03 3.28 -19.37
C PHE A 200 -28.64 3.03 -18.79
N PHE A 201 -28.06 4.05 -18.18
CA PHE A 201 -26.76 4.00 -17.52
C PHE A 201 -26.94 3.96 -16.02
N GLN A 202 -26.23 3.03 -15.37
CA GLN A 202 -26.22 2.92 -13.92
C GLN A 202 -24.79 2.75 -13.43
N SER A 203 -24.39 3.55 -12.44
CA SER A 203 -23.13 3.40 -11.72
C SER A 203 -23.40 2.76 -10.35
N GLU A 204 -22.38 2.16 -9.77
CA GLU A 204 -22.44 1.66 -8.39
C GLU A 204 -22.02 2.71 -7.36
N ARG A 205 -22.14 2.32 -6.08
CA ARG A 205 -21.73 3.08 -4.90
C ARG A 205 -22.41 4.45 -4.88
N ASP A 206 -21.64 5.49 -4.65
CA ASP A 206 -22.02 6.88 -4.45
C ASP A 206 -21.69 7.77 -5.67
N ALA A 207 -21.31 7.16 -6.80
CA ALA A 207 -21.07 7.89 -8.04
C ALA A 207 -22.39 8.39 -8.66
N GLU A 208 -22.33 9.59 -9.26
CA GLU A 208 -23.46 10.27 -9.88
C GLU A 208 -23.35 10.22 -11.41
N VAL A 209 -24.49 10.00 -12.06
CA VAL A 209 -24.59 9.92 -13.53
C VAL A 209 -25.63 10.94 -14.01
N GLU A 210 -25.16 12.03 -14.61
CA GLU A 210 -26.05 12.97 -15.31
C GLU A 210 -26.32 12.45 -16.73
N GLY A 211 -27.57 12.50 -17.18
CA GLY A 211 -27.96 11.85 -18.44
C GLY A 211 -28.01 10.31 -18.34
N ALA A 212 -28.41 9.78 -17.18
CA ALA A 212 -28.56 8.33 -16.97
C ALA A 212 -29.55 7.65 -17.93
N GLU A 213 -30.43 8.41 -18.59
CA GLU A 213 -31.28 7.92 -19.67
C GLU A 213 -30.92 8.68 -20.95
N ALA A 214 -30.52 7.95 -21.99
CA ALA A 214 -30.19 8.52 -23.29
C ALA A 214 -30.85 7.72 -24.42
N VAL A 215 -30.94 8.31 -25.60
CA VAL A 215 -31.46 7.66 -26.81
C VAL A 215 -30.39 7.70 -27.88
N THR A 216 -30.18 6.59 -28.58
CA THR A 216 -29.15 6.52 -29.61
C THR A 216 -29.42 7.45 -30.79
N ASP A 217 -28.37 8.13 -31.24
CA ASP A 217 -28.37 8.97 -32.43
C ASP A 217 -28.37 8.17 -33.75
N ALA A 218 -28.22 8.86 -34.88
CA ALA A 218 -28.18 8.23 -36.21
C ALA A 218 -27.02 7.24 -36.41
N ASP A 219 -25.95 7.38 -35.63
CA ASP A 219 -24.76 6.50 -35.63
C ASP A 219 -24.86 5.40 -34.55
N GLY A 220 -26.02 5.27 -33.90
CA GLY A 220 -26.30 4.27 -32.87
C GLY A 220 -25.65 4.57 -31.51
N ARG A 221 -25.24 5.83 -31.26
CA ARG A 221 -24.50 6.21 -30.06
C ARG A 221 -25.38 6.92 -29.03
N ALA A 222 -25.20 6.57 -27.77
CA ALA A 222 -25.80 7.22 -26.62
C ALA A 222 -24.71 7.52 -25.59
N SER A 223 -24.71 8.72 -25.02
CA SER A 223 -23.71 9.16 -24.05
C SER A 223 -24.37 9.69 -22.79
N VAL A 224 -23.70 9.50 -21.65
CA VAL A 224 -23.99 10.28 -20.45
C VAL A 224 -23.53 11.72 -20.63
N GLU A 225 -24.13 12.66 -19.90
CA GLU A 225 -23.68 14.06 -19.90
C GLU A 225 -22.43 14.21 -19.04
N SER A 226 -22.44 13.61 -17.84
CA SER A 226 -21.29 13.52 -16.95
C SER A 226 -21.36 12.23 -16.12
N TRP A 227 -20.18 11.73 -15.74
CA TRP A 227 -20.05 10.63 -14.77
C TRP A 227 -19.07 11.06 -13.69
N THR A 228 -19.60 11.37 -12.52
CA THR A 228 -18.86 11.86 -11.34
C THR A 228 -18.60 10.70 -10.40
N LEU A 229 -17.32 10.43 -10.12
CA LEU A 229 -16.93 9.37 -9.20
C LEU A 229 -17.29 9.76 -7.76
N GLY A 230 -17.47 8.76 -6.90
CA GLY A 230 -17.83 8.98 -5.50
C GLY A 230 -16.69 9.50 -4.63
N THR A 231 -16.91 9.56 -3.31
CA THR A 231 -15.95 10.08 -2.32
C THR A 231 -14.98 9.02 -1.80
N VAL A 232 -15.05 7.77 -2.27
CA VAL A 232 -14.20 6.66 -1.83
C VAL A 232 -13.26 6.27 -2.97
N THR A 233 -11.97 6.06 -2.69
CA THR A 233 -11.00 5.65 -3.73
C THR A 233 -11.28 4.25 -4.31
N GLY A 234 -10.67 3.97 -5.47
CA GLY A 234 -10.73 2.67 -6.14
C GLY A 234 -11.62 2.61 -7.37
N ASP A 235 -11.89 1.41 -7.87
CA ASP A 235 -12.48 1.18 -9.21
C ASP A 235 -14.01 1.24 -9.20
N TYR A 236 -14.60 2.22 -9.87
CA TYR A 236 -16.04 2.33 -10.14
C TYR A 236 -16.36 1.73 -11.50
N TRP A 237 -17.55 1.14 -11.65
CA TRP A 237 -18.08 0.76 -12.96
C TRP A 237 -19.35 1.53 -13.32
N LEU A 238 -19.49 1.82 -14.61
CA LEU A 238 -20.71 2.31 -15.24
C LEU A 238 -21.24 1.23 -16.19
N GLU A 239 -22.49 0.81 -16.00
CA GLU A 239 -23.17 -0.18 -16.83
C GLU A 239 -24.18 0.48 -17.77
N ALA A 240 -24.19 0.06 -19.03
CA ALA A 240 -25.18 0.45 -20.03
C ALA A 240 -26.10 -0.72 -20.36
N THR A 241 -27.41 -0.50 -20.26
CA THR A 241 -28.46 -1.47 -20.60
C THR A 241 -29.39 -0.91 -21.66
N VAL A 242 -30.00 -1.78 -22.47
CA VAL A 242 -30.92 -1.40 -23.56
C VAL A 242 -32.29 -2.02 -23.37
N GLU A 243 -33.35 -1.25 -23.63
CA GLU A 243 -34.71 -1.76 -23.55
C GLU A 243 -35.06 -2.64 -24.77
N GLY A 244 -35.90 -3.65 -24.58
CA GLY A 244 -36.45 -4.47 -25.68
C GLY A 244 -35.63 -5.70 -26.05
N GLY A 245 -34.51 -5.95 -25.38
CA GLY A 245 -33.72 -7.17 -25.50
C GLY A 245 -33.46 -7.80 -24.14
N ASN A 246 -34.33 -8.68 -23.66
CA ASN A 246 -34.06 -9.57 -22.50
C ASN A 246 -32.88 -10.55 -22.74
N SER A 247 -32.06 -10.29 -23.76
CA SER A 247 -30.99 -11.13 -24.30
C SER A 247 -29.72 -10.33 -24.62
N VAL A 248 -29.73 -9.00 -24.44
CA VAL A 248 -28.53 -8.17 -24.65
C VAL A 248 -27.78 -8.11 -23.32
N GLU A 249 -26.56 -8.62 -23.30
CA GLU A 249 -25.70 -8.50 -22.12
C GLU A 249 -25.36 -7.03 -21.87
N PRO A 250 -25.47 -6.54 -20.62
CA PRO A 250 -25.05 -5.18 -20.28
C PRO A 250 -23.57 -4.96 -20.58
N ALA A 251 -23.24 -3.78 -21.10
CA ALA A 251 -21.85 -3.36 -21.25
C ALA A 251 -21.39 -2.63 -19.99
N ARG A 252 -20.11 -2.75 -19.63
CA ARG A 252 -19.50 -2.02 -18.51
C ARG A 252 -18.23 -1.33 -18.95
N VAL A 253 -17.97 -0.16 -18.35
CA VAL A 253 -16.66 0.51 -18.35
C VAL A 253 -16.23 0.77 -16.92
N VAL A 254 -14.92 0.87 -16.73
CA VAL A 254 -14.30 1.11 -15.42
C VAL A 254 -13.59 2.45 -15.41
N ALA A 255 -13.67 3.15 -14.27
CA ALA A 255 -12.83 4.29 -13.95
C ALA A 255 -12.34 4.20 -12.51
N ARG A 256 -11.11 4.65 -12.25
CA ARG A 256 -10.51 4.64 -10.92
C ARG A 256 -10.61 6.01 -10.29
N ALA A 257 -11.18 6.06 -9.08
CA ALA A 257 -11.17 7.23 -8.22
C ALA A 257 -9.83 7.30 -7.47
N LEU A 258 -9.03 8.32 -7.76
CA LEU A 258 -7.81 8.67 -7.04
C LEU A 258 -8.18 9.55 -5.84
N PRO A 259 -7.41 9.53 -4.74
CA PRO A 259 -7.67 10.41 -3.61
C PRO A 259 -7.54 11.89 -4.02
N GLY A 260 -8.20 12.76 -3.26
CA GLY A 260 -8.03 14.20 -3.41
C GLY A 260 -6.66 14.67 -2.92
N PRO A 261 -6.36 15.98 -3.03
CA PRO A 261 -5.19 16.57 -2.40
C PRO A 261 -5.18 16.29 -0.89
N ALA A 262 -3.99 16.17 -0.30
CA ALA A 262 -3.83 16.07 1.14
C ALA A 262 -4.60 17.19 1.85
N ALA A 263 -5.39 16.82 2.86
CA ALA A 263 -6.18 17.75 3.65
C ALA A 263 -5.99 17.55 5.16
N GLN A 264 -5.54 16.36 5.58
CA GLN A 264 -5.27 16.02 6.97
C GLN A 264 -3.97 15.19 7.08
N ILE A 265 -3.21 15.44 8.13
CA ILE A 265 -2.09 14.61 8.58
C ILE A 265 -2.33 14.22 10.05
N GLU A 266 -2.07 12.97 10.40
CA GLU A 266 -2.26 12.45 11.75
C GLU A 266 -1.09 11.60 12.24
N ALA A 267 -0.84 11.61 13.55
CA ALA A 267 0.14 10.73 14.19
C ALA A 267 -0.44 9.31 14.29
N ILE A 268 0.29 8.34 13.75
CA ILE A 268 -0.08 6.91 13.77
C ILE A 268 0.64 6.17 14.90
N GLN A 269 1.91 6.48 15.14
CA GLN A 269 2.72 5.91 16.23
C GLN A 269 3.95 6.78 16.53
N GLY A 270 4.59 6.55 17.68
CA GLY A 270 5.86 7.16 18.06
C GLY A 270 5.76 8.52 18.76
N ASP A 271 4.61 8.88 19.31
CA ASP A 271 4.44 10.09 20.13
C ASP A 271 4.53 9.78 21.64
N GLY A 272 4.98 10.75 22.43
CA GLY A 272 5.00 10.70 23.89
C GLY A 272 6.04 9.74 24.47
N GLN A 273 7.18 9.57 23.80
CA GLN A 273 8.18 8.57 24.15
C GLN A 273 9.18 9.05 25.21
N THR A 274 9.90 8.11 25.79
CA THR A 274 11.06 8.36 26.65
C THR A 274 12.23 7.49 26.22
N THR A 275 13.42 8.06 26.18
CA THR A 275 14.69 7.36 25.94
C THR A 275 15.81 8.23 26.48
N GLU A 276 17.04 7.74 26.52
CA GLU A 276 18.15 8.51 27.07
C GLU A 276 18.59 9.65 26.16
N ALA A 277 19.26 10.64 26.75
CA ALA A 277 19.76 11.78 26.01
C ALA A 277 20.83 11.36 24.99
N GLY A 278 20.58 11.61 23.70
CA GLY A 278 21.51 11.24 22.62
C GLY A 278 21.18 9.90 21.93
N LEU A 279 20.16 9.18 22.40
CA LEU A 279 19.70 7.93 21.80
C LEU A 279 18.56 8.12 20.79
N PRO A 280 18.39 7.16 19.85
CA PRO A 280 17.19 7.07 19.03
C PRO A 280 15.96 6.68 19.87
N VAL A 281 14.81 7.22 19.53
CA VAL A 281 13.54 6.80 20.15
C VAL A 281 13.22 5.32 19.85
N PRO A 282 12.64 4.56 20.79
CA PRO A 282 12.37 3.12 20.59
C PRO A 282 11.36 2.81 19.48
N VAL A 283 10.35 3.67 19.30
CA VAL A 283 9.32 3.53 18.27
C VAL A 283 9.45 4.70 17.30
N VAL A 284 9.86 4.43 16.06
CA VAL A 284 10.00 5.49 15.06
C VAL A 284 8.65 6.18 14.77
N PRO A 285 8.61 7.53 14.77
CA PRO A 285 7.43 8.30 14.39
C PRO A 285 6.90 7.95 12.99
N LYS A 286 5.58 7.77 12.91
CA LYS A 286 4.86 7.50 11.66
C LYS A 286 3.62 8.37 11.59
N VAL A 287 3.36 8.94 10.42
CA VAL A 287 2.15 9.71 10.12
C VAL A 287 1.31 9.03 9.05
N GLY A 288 0.02 9.34 9.05
CA GLY A 288 -0.92 9.04 7.96
C GLY A 288 -1.39 10.34 7.33
N VAL A 289 -1.51 10.35 6.00
CA VAL A 289 -2.00 11.49 5.23
C VAL A 289 -3.30 11.13 4.53
N LEU A 290 -4.32 11.97 4.74
CA LEU A 290 -5.69 11.76 4.28
C LEU A 290 -6.17 12.96 3.46
N ASP A 291 -7.04 12.70 2.49
CA ASP A 291 -7.78 13.74 1.76
C ASP A 291 -9.00 14.27 2.56
N GLU A 292 -9.76 15.21 2.00
CA GLU A 292 -10.92 15.81 2.68
C GLU A 292 -12.05 14.81 3.00
N TYR A 293 -12.06 13.65 2.33
CA TYR A 293 -13.05 12.59 2.49
C TYR A 293 -12.54 11.45 3.38
N GLY A 294 -11.31 11.53 3.88
CA GLY A 294 -10.68 10.52 4.73
C GLY A 294 -10.05 9.37 3.96
N ASN A 295 -9.80 9.51 2.66
CA ASN A 295 -9.04 8.52 1.90
C ASN A 295 -7.54 8.72 2.08
N ALA A 296 -6.79 7.62 2.18
CA ALA A 296 -5.34 7.65 2.16
C ALA A 296 -4.78 8.30 0.88
N VAL A 297 -3.80 9.19 1.04
CA VAL A 297 -3.12 9.87 -0.08
C VAL A 297 -1.73 9.25 -0.27
N PRO A 298 -1.53 8.39 -1.29
CA PRO A 298 -0.25 7.77 -1.58
C PRO A 298 0.67 8.71 -2.37
N ALA A 299 1.98 8.48 -2.27
CA ALA A 299 3.02 9.29 -2.92
C ALA A 299 2.98 10.79 -2.58
N GLU A 300 2.40 11.14 -1.42
CA GLU A 300 2.37 12.49 -0.88
C GLU A 300 3.66 12.76 -0.10
N LYS A 301 4.29 13.91 -0.34
CA LYS A 301 5.58 14.23 0.27
C LYS A 301 5.38 14.69 1.71
N VAL A 302 5.99 13.98 2.66
CA VAL A 302 6.04 14.36 4.07
C VAL A 302 7.43 14.86 4.43
N ARG A 303 7.51 16.05 5.03
CA ARG A 303 8.74 16.64 5.57
C ARG A 303 8.77 16.51 7.09
N PHE A 304 9.92 16.14 7.62
CA PHE A 304 10.19 15.95 9.04
C PHE A 304 11.23 16.94 9.54
N GLU A 305 10.87 17.75 10.55
CA GLU A 305 11.75 18.75 11.17
C GLU A 305 11.97 18.43 12.64
N ALA A 306 13.18 17.97 12.98
CA ALA A 306 13.61 17.76 14.35
C ALA A 306 14.01 19.08 15.03
N ARG A 307 13.61 19.27 16.30
CA ARG A 307 13.88 20.49 17.08
C ARG A 307 14.57 20.17 18.42
N GLY A 308 15.08 21.22 19.07
CA GLY A 308 15.75 21.11 20.37
C GLY A 308 17.18 20.55 20.30
N GLY A 309 17.75 20.37 19.10
CA GLY A 309 19.05 19.72 18.91
C GLY A 309 18.96 18.22 18.65
N SER A 310 17.74 17.66 18.56
CA SER A 310 17.49 16.31 18.04
C SER A 310 17.74 16.25 16.52
N SER A 311 17.92 15.05 15.98
CA SER A 311 18.15 14.81 14.55
C SER A 311 17.23 13.72 14.01
N VAL A 312 16.84 13.81 12.73
CA VAL A 312 15.90 12.87 12.10
C VAL A 312 16.42 12.42 10.74
N THR A 313 16.24 11.15 10.42
CA THR A 313 16.58 10.56 9.11
C THR A 313 15.44 9.64 8.64
N PRO A 314 15.00 9.73 7.37
CA PRO A 314 15.24 10.85 6.46
C PRO A 314 14.46 12.10 6.90
N THR A 315 14.85 13.28 6.40
CA THR A 315 14.10 14.53 6.62
C THR A 315 12.89 14.66 5.69
N GLU A 316 12.77 13.80 4.68
CA GLU A 316 11.61 13.73 3.78
C GLU A 316 11.32 12.30 3.38
N ARG A 317 10.04 11.96 3.20
CA ARG A 317 9.59 10.67 2.67
C ARG A 317 8.23 10.83 1.98
N ASP A 318 8.04 10.13 0.87
CA ASP A 318 6.72 10.03 0.24
C ASP A 318 5.88 8.96 0.95
N THR A 319 4.56 9.16 1.06
CA THR A 319 3.65 8.17 1.63
C THR A 319 3.56 6.89 0.78
N ASP A 320 3.35 5.76 1.43
CA ASP A 320 3.10 4.46 0.79
C ASP A 320 1.68 4.35 0.19
N GLU A 321 1.32 3.18 -0.38
CA GLU A 321 0.00 2.94 -0.98
C GLU A 321 -1.16 3.10 0.02
N ASP A 322 -0.89 2.94 1.32
CA ASP A 322 -1.85 3.10 2.41
C ASP A 322 -1.83 4.52 3.01
N GLY A 323 -1.07 5.45 2.42
CA GLY A 323 -0.99 6.85 2.82
C GLY A 323 -0.10 7.12 4.03
N TYR A 324 0.82 6.22 4.37
CA TYR A 324 1.70 6.38 5.52
C TYR A 324 3.12 6.79 5.16
N ALA A 325 3.72 7.64 5.99
CA ALA A 325 5.15 7.96 5.96
C ALA A 325 5.77 7.81 7.35
N ALA A 326 6.96 7.21 7.42
CA ALA A 326 7.71 7.03 8.66
C ALA A 326 9.16 7.49 8.49
N VAL A 327 9.74 7.96 9.59
CA VAL A 327 11.18 8.17 9.69
C VAL A 327 11.87 6.83 9.93
N GLU A 328 13.14 6.72 9.55
CA GLU A 328 13.97 5.56 9.89
C GLU A 328 14.58 5.70 11.29
N MET A 329 14.89 6.94 11.70
CA MET A 329 15.54 7.21 12.97
C MET A 329 15.24 8.64 13.45
N TRP A 330 14.92 8.80 14.73
CA TRP A 330 14.85 10.10 15.41
C TRP A 330 15.67 10.04 16.69
N ILE A 331 16.82 10.73 16.70
CA ILE A 331 17.79 10.76 17.80
C ILE A 331 17.58 12.02 18.64
N LEU A 332 17.41 11.87 19.95
CA LEU A 332 17.25 12.99 20.86
C LEU A 332 18.56 13.78 21.01
N GLY A 333 18.47 15.03 21.47
CA GLY A 333 19.67 15.78 21.82
C GLY A 333 20.31 15.25 23.12
N THR A 334 21.52 15.71 23.41
CA THR A 334 22.34 15.24 24.53
C THR A 334 22.00 15.88 25.89
N THR A 335 20.97 16.71 25.97
CA THR A 335 20.52 17.29 27.26
C THR A 335 19.43 16.41 27.83
N ALA A 336 19.64 15.87 29.03
CA ALA A 336 18.67 15.10 29.79
C ALA A 336 17.51 15.96 30.34
N ASP A 337 16.41 15.31 30.73
CA ASP A 337 15.18 15.92 31.27
C ASP A 337 14.55 17.00 30.36
N VAL A 338 14.80 16.91 29.06
CA VAL A 338 14.25 17.81 28.03
C VAL A 338 13.27 17.06 27.14
N THR A 339 12.12 17.69 26.87
CA THR A 339 11.21 17.23 25.81
C THR A 339 11.66 17.79 24.46
N TYR A 340 12.06 16.90 23.57
CA TYR A 340 12.35 17.17 22.16
C TYR A 340 11.08 17.03 21.34
N THR A 341 11.06 17.69 20.18
CA THR A 341 9.92 17.65 19.27
C THR A 341 10.36 17.34 17.85
N LEU A 342 9.54 16.57 17.14
CA LEU A 342 9.65 16.30 15.71
C LEU A 342 8.35 16.73 15.05
N ALA A 343 8.41 17.71 14.17
CA ALA A 343 7.25 18.15 13.38
C ALA A 343 7.21 17.40 12.04
N ALA A 344 6.03 16.96 11.63
CA ALA A 344 5.75 16.35 10.34
C ALA A 344 4.68 17.16 9.60
N GLU A 345 4.94 17.51 8.34
CA GLU A 345 4.05 18.27 7.46
C GLU A 345 3.94 17.56 6.10
N ALA A 346 2.74 17.50 5.53
CA ALA A 346 2.48 16.94 4.20
C ALA A 346 2.19 18.06 3.18
N GLY A 347 2.36 17.79 1.88
CA GLY A 347 2.00 18.73 0.82
C GLY A 347 3.12 19.71 0.42
N ASP A 348 2.75 20.64 -0.46
CA ASP A 348 3.65 21.67 -0.98
C ASP A 348 4.18 22.59 0.13
N GLU A 349 5.41 23.09 -0.02
CA GLU A 349 6.03 24.02 0.95
C GLU A 349 5.26 25.34 1.10
N GLU A 350 4.50 25.74 0.07
CA GLU A 350 3.74 26.99 0.08
C GLU A 350 2.41 26.88 0.84
N ASP A 351 1.86 25.68 1.00
CA ASP A 351 0.58 25.43 1.69
C ASP A 351 0.57 24.03 2.35
N PRO A 352 1.38 23.81 3.41
CA PRO A 352 1.51 22.51 4.04
C PRO A 352 0.28 22.15 4.87
N VAL A 353 -0.04 20.86 4.91
CA VAL A 353 -1.00 20.26 5.83
C VAL A 353 -0.26 19.82 7.09
N GLY A 354 -0.65 20.38 8.24
CA GLY A 354 -0.02 20.10 9.54
C GLY A 354 0.46 21.38 10.26
N PRO A 355 1.46 21.29 11.15
CA PRO A 355 2.22 20.09 11.50
C PRO A 355 1.50 19.16 12.48
N VAL A 356 1.78 17.86 12.37
CA VAL A 356 1.69 16.92 13.50
C VAL A 356 3.01 16.98 14.26
N VAL A 357 2.96 17.07 15.58
CA VAL A 357 4.16 17.19 16.42
C VAL A 357 4.26 15.98 17.32
N PHE A 358 5.34 15.22 17.15
CA PHE A 358 5.74 14.16 18.07
C PHE A 358 6.59 14.73 19.19
N THR A 359 6.45 14.16 20.38
CA THR A 359 7.19 14.50 21.59
C THR A 359 7.97 13.29 22.10
N ALA A 360 9.18 13.54 22.58
CA ALA A 360 9.98 12.54 23.27
C ALA A 360 10.80 13.23 24.37
N THR A 361 10.80 12.65 25.57
CA THR A 361 11.53 13.21 26.72
C THR A 361 12.78 12.40 26.98
N SER A 362 13.92 13.07 27.02
CA SER A 362 15.19 12.44 27.35
C SER A 362 15.29 12.16 28.86
N THR A 363 15.79 11.00 29.25
CA THR A 363 16.31 10.72 30.60
C THR A 363 17.81 11.03 30.68
N PRO A 364 18.40 11.14 31.88
CA PRO A 364 19.85 11.11 32.06
C PRO A 364 20.43 9.89 31.36
N ALA A 365 21.56 10.08 30.67
CA ALA A 365 22.32 9.00 30.07
C ALA A 365 23.20 8.40 31.18
N VAL A 366 23.08 7.10 31.43
CA VAL A 366 23.81 6.35 32.45
C VAL A 366 24.45 5.13 31.81
N TYR A 367 25.52 4.62 32.41
CA TYR A 367 26.10 3.38 31.91
C TYR A 367 25.10 2.22 32.08
N ASP A 368 24.80 1.54 30.99
CA ASP A 368 23.81 0.47 30.89
C ASP A 368 24.49 -0.80 30.37
N ILE A 369 24.29 -1.91 31.08
CA ILE A 369 24.78 -3.23 30.70
C ILE A 369 23.58 -4.13 30.44
N GLU A 370 23.28 -4.39 29.18
CA GLU A 370 22.25 -5.36 28.84
C GLU A 370 22.82 -6.78 28.86
N ILE A 371 22.33 -7.63 29.77
CA ILE A 371 22.66 -9.06 29.79
C ILE A 371 21.60 -9.89 29.04
N LEU A 372 22.03 -10.61 28.01
CA LEU A 372 21.23 -11.60 27.29
C LEU A 372 21.70 -13.03 27.61
N LEU A 373 20.96 -13.70 28.48
CA LEU A 373 21.13 -15.11 28.78
C LEU A 373 20.60 -15.99 27.63
N VAL A 374 21.46 -16.86 27.08
CA VAL A 374 21.11 -17.77 25.97
C VAL A 374 19.98 -18.74 26.36
N ASP A 375 20.07 -19.33 27.55
CA ASP A 375 19.00 -20.11 28.19
C ASP A 375 18.96 -19.83 29.69
N SER A 376 17.98 -19.06 30.14
CA SER A 376 17.75 -18.79 31.56
C SER A 376 16.83 -19.80 32.24
N SER A 377 16.25 -20.75 31.49
CA SER A 377 15.24 -21.67 32.04
C SER A 377 15.83 -22.74 32.96
N ALA A 378 17.14 -22.96 32.86
CA ALA A 378 17.89 -23.90 33.69
C ALA A 378 18.46 -23.26 34.97
N LEU A 379 18.44 -21.93 35.09
CA LEU A 379 19.04 -21.21 36.23
C LEU A 379 18.10 -21.11 37.43
N SER A 380 18.69 -21.18 38.62
CA SER A 380 18.02 -20.94 39.89
C SER A 380 17.69 -19.44 40.06
N ALA A 381 16.84 -19.12 41.05
CA ALA A 381 16.56 -17.71 41.36
C ALA A 381 17.80 -17.00 41.93
N GLY A 382 18.61 -17.68 42.75
CA GLY A 382 19.82 -17.07 43.32
C GLY A 382 20.91 -16.86 42.27
N GLN A 383 21.03 -17.77 41.29
CA GLN A 383 21.93 -17.58 40.14
C GLN A 383 21.53 -16.37 39.30
N LEU A 384 20.24 -16.17 39.04
CA LEU A 384 19.75 -14.98 38.33
C LEU A 384 19.98 -13.69 39.15
N ASP A 385 19.72 -13.73 40.46
CA ASP A 385 19.96 -12.59 41.36
C ASP A 385 21.46 -12.22 41.43
N ALA A 386 22.37 -13.19 41.28
CA ALA A 386 23.81 -12.95 41.24
C ALA A 386 24.25 -12.23 39.95
N PHE A 387 23.66 -12.58 38.79
CA PHE A 387 23.88 -11.83 37.54
C PHE A 387 23.38 -10.39 37.65
N GLU A 388 22.16 -10.18 38.16
CA GLU A 388 21.59 -8.85 38.36
C GLU A 388 22.43 -8.02 39.36
N SER A 389 22.95 -8.64 40.42
CA SER A 389 23.81 -7.96 41.39
C SER A 389 25.13 -7.48 40.78
N ALA A 390 25.78 -8.32 39.97
CA ALA A 390 27.02 -7.96 39.30
C ALA A 390 26.82 -6.90 38.20
N GLU A 391 25.71 -6.97 37.46
CA GLU A 391 25.26 -5.94 36.51
C GLU A 391 25.13 -4.58 37.20
N LEU A 392 24.31 -4.52 38.25
CA LEU A 392 24.09 -3.29 39.02
C LEU A 392 25.37 -2.75 39.65
N TYR A 393 26.27 -3.63 40.11
CA TYR A 393 27.55 -3.19 40.65
C TYR A 393 28.37 -2.44 39.60
N TRP A 394 28.52 -3.00 38.39
CA TRP A 394 29.30 -2.36 37.33
C TRP A 394 28.64 -1.08 36.79
N GLU A 395 27.31 -1.03 36.70
CA GLU A 395 26.56 0.18 36.33
C GLU A 395 26.70 1.30 37.38
N ASP A 396 26.76 0.96 38.67
CA ASP A 396 27.00 1.94 39.72
C ASP A 396 28.50 2.35 39.80
N ALA A 397 29.42 1.43 39.49
CA ALA A 397 30.86 1.68 39.52
C ALA A 397 31.35 2.50 38.32
N VAL A 398 30.68 2.42 37.17
CA VAL A 398 30.96 3.21 35.97
C VAL A 398 29.75 4.07 35.66
N THR A 399 29.81 5.37 35.93
CA THR A 399 28.64 6.25 35.77
C THR A 399 28.62 7.05 34.45
N GLY A 400 29.71 7.01 33.68
CA GLY A 400 29.84 7.72 32.42
C GLY A 400 29.29 6.94 31.23
N ASN A 401 28.39 7.56 30.47
CA ASN A 401 27.80 6.97 29.28
C ASN A 401 28.83 6.80 28.16
N LEU A 402 28.75 5.69 27.42
CA LEU A 402 29.44 5.53 26.16
C LEU A 402 28.55 5.95 24.97
N PRO A 403 29.12 6.15 23.78
CA PRO A 403 28.30 6.35 22.61
C PRO A 403 27.58 5.05 22.21
N TRP A 404 26.28 5.13 21.96
CA TRP A 404 25.56 4.04 21.30
C TRP A 404 26.21 3.59 19.99
N ALA A 405 26.01 2.34 19.63
CA ALA A 405 26.40 1.80 18.34
C ALA A 405 25.37 0.80 17.81
N ILE A 406 25.25 0.72 16.48
CA ILE A 406 24.53 -0.37 15.84
C ILE A 406 25.42 -1.61 15.87
N VAL A 407 24.88 -2.71 16.37
CA VAL A 407 25.49 -4.03 16.28
C VAL A 407 24.80 -4.78 15.15
N LEU A 408 25.58 -5.12 14.13
CA LEU A 408 25.09 -5.90 13.00
C LEU A 408 25.27 -7.38 13.30
N LYS A 409 24.28 -8.22 12.98
CA LYS A 409 24.42 -9.67 13.17
C LYS A 409 25.70 -10.21 12.51
N ALA A 410 26.01 -9.73 11.31
CA ALA A 410 27.17 -10.13 10.54
C ALA A 410 28.52 -9.73 11.17
N SER A 411 28.56 -8.70 12.04
CA SER A 411 29.81 -8.34 12.73
C SER A 411 30.17 -9.33 13.84
N LEU A 412 29.15 -9.96 14.44
CA LEU A 412 29.30 -10.94 15.52
C LEU A 412 29.58 -12.36 15.02
N GLU A 413 29.17 -12.72 13.80
CA GLU A 413 29.28 -14.09 13.25
C GLU A 413 30.65 -14.73 13.52
N ARG A 414 31.73 -13.98 13.32
CA ARG A 414 33.08 -14.51 13.50
C ARG A 414 33.45 -14.81 14.96
N CYS A 415 33.09 -13.94 15.89
CA CYS A 415 33.39 -14.17 17.31
C CYS A 415 32.52 -15.31 17.85
N LEU A 416 31.27 -15.41 17.42
CA LEU A 416 30.32 -16.45 17.82
C LEU A 416 30.70 -17.82 17.24
N GLU A 417 31.09 -17.87 15.96
CA GLU A 417 31.57 -19.10 15.31
C GLU A 417 32.89 -19.59 15.92
N GLU A 418 33.88 -18.70 16.11
CA GLU A 418 35.16 -19.08 16.73
C GLU A 418 35.00 -19.36 18.25
N GLY A 419 33.96 -18.81 18.89
CA GLY A 419 33.59 -19.03 20.29
C GLY A 419 32.64 -20.21 20.54
N ASP A 420 32.25 -20.94 19.49
CA ASP A 420 31.28 -22.07 19.54
C ASP A 420 29.99 -21.72 20.31
N ILE A 421 29.41 -20.56 20.01
CA ILE A 421 28.12 -20.13 20.59
C ILE A 421 27.00 -20.43 19.61
N GLU A 422 26.09 -21.34 19.98
CA GLU A 422 24.81 -21.51 19.31
C GLU A 422 23.78 -20.49 19.82
N LEU A 423 24.01 -19.21 19.54
CA LEU A 423 23.09 -18.14 19.91
C LEU A 423 22.27 -17.66 18.71
N GLU A 424 20.94 -17.62 18.88
CA GLU A 424 20.08 -16.89 17.95
C GLU A 424 20.19 -15.38 18.21
N VAL A 425 21.19 -14.73 17.59
CA VAL A 425 21.35 -13.28 17.68
C VAL A 425 20.08 -12.60 17.12
N PRO A 426 19.36 -11.79 17.91
CA PRO A 426 18.12 -11.13 17.50
C PRO A 426 18.41 -9.96 16.56
N GLY A 427 18.75 -10.26 15.30
CA GLY A 427 18.89 -9.27 14.23
C GLY A 427 19.92 -8.16 14.50
N ASP A 428 19.82 -7.08 13.73
CA ASP A 428 20.61 -5.86 13.95
C ASP A 428 19.92 -5.00 15.01
N ARG A 429 20.68 -4.43 15.95
CA ARG A 429 20.12 -3.64 17.06
C ARG A 429 20.99 -2.44 17.42
N VAL A 430 20.38 -1.44 18.05
CA VAL A 430 21.10 -0.37 18.73
C VAL A 430 21.45 -0.88 20.12
N VAL A 431 22.72 -0.77 20.50
CA VAL A 431 23.22 -1.03 21.84
C VAL A 431 23.66 0.29 22.42
N ASP A 432 23.12 0.62 23.60
CA ASP A 432 23.73 1.61 24.45
C ASP A 432 24.75 0.92 25.35
N ASP A 433 25.91 1.54 25.49
CA ASP A 433 27.00 1.11 26.38
C ASP A 433 27.53 -0.32 26.23
N LEU A 434 26.93 -1.35 26.82
CA LEU A 434 27.44 -2.72 26.70
C LEU A 434 26.33 -3.76 26.57
N LEU A 435 26.45 -4.63 25.58
CA LEU A 435 25.63 -5.84 25.46
C LEU A 435 26.46 -7.08 25.78
N LEU A 436 26.05 -7.84 26.79
CA LEU A 436 26.68 -9.10 27.18
C LEU A 436 25.83 -10.27 26.72
N TYR A 437 26.43 -11.17 25.95
CA TYR A 437 25.84 -12.47 25.67
C TYR A 437 26.40 -13.51 26.63
N THR A 438 25.53 -14.04 27.49
CA THR A 438 25.93 -14.94 28.56
C THR A 438 25.35 -16.32 28.31
N ASP A 439 26.22 -17.33 28.26
CA ASP A 439 25.83 -18.72 28.08
C ASP A 439 26.26 -19.60 29.24
N VAL A 440 25.39 -20.50 29.66
CA VAL A 440 25.62 -21.43 30.76
C VAL A 440 25.63 -22.83 30.18
N ARG A 441 26.80 -23.48 30.21
CA ARG A 441 27.07 -24.72 29.47
C ARG A 441 28.07 -25.59 30.22
N GLU A 442 28.16 -26.87 29.88
CA GLU A 442 29.24 -27.74 30.36
C GLU A 442 30.57 -27.30 29.71
N ILE A 443 31.58 -26.94 30.51
CA ILE A 443 32.91 -26.51 30.02
C ILE A 443 33.92 -27.65 30.19
N ASP A 444 34.22 -28.02 31.44
CA ASP A 444 35.15 -29.12 31.75
C ASP A 444 34.75 -29.99 32.95
N GLY A 445 33.58 -29.72 33.53
CA GLY A 445 33.02 -30.43 34.66
C GLY A 445 33.59 -29.94 35.99
N PRO A 446 33.22 -30.54 37.14
CA PRO A 446 33.40 -29.89 38.43
C PRO A 446 34.86 -29.56 38.82
N GLY A 447 35.08 -28.34 39.31
CA GLY A 447 36.33 -27.86 39.91
C GLY A 447 37.45 -27.52 38.91
N GLY A 448 37.07 -27.22 37.66
CA GLY A 448 37.93 -26.85 36.54
C GLY A 448 37.89 -25.35 36.25
N VAL A 449 37.33 -24.96 35.09
CA VAL A 449 37.11 -23.57 34.73
C VAL A 449 35.69 -23.16 35.05
N PHE A 450 35.55 -22.25 35.99
CA PHE A 450 34.25 -21.75 36.44
C PHE A 450 33.57 -20.90 35.38
N ALA A 451 34.33 -20.06 34.70
CA ALA A 451 33.80 -19.14 33.72
C ALA A 451 34.87 -18.64 32.74
N ALA A 452 34.43 -18.01 31.66
CA ALA A 452 35.32 -17.29 30.76
C ALA A 452 34.63 -16.16 30.00
N ALA A 453 35.29 -15.02 29.85
CA ALA A 453 34.72 -13.85 29.20
C ALA A 453 35.70 -13.04 28.37
N GLY A 454 35.13 -12.18 27.53
CA GLY A 454 35.90 -11.23 26.75
C GLY A 454 35.07 -10.47 25.73
N PRO A 455 35.62 -9.39 25.17
CA PRO A 455 34.92 -8.60 24.17
C PRO A 455 34.81 -9.37 22.85
N CYS A 456 33.64 -9.31 22.22
CA CYS A 456 33.44 -9.72 20.84
C CYS A 456 33.56 -8.54 19.86
N GLN A 457 33.10 -7.35 20.27
CA GLN A 457 33.17 -6.15 19.45
C GLN A 457 33.51 -4.93 20.30
N ILE A 458 34.43 -4.09 19.81
CA ILE A 458 34.82 -2.82 20.40
C ILE A 458 34.53 -1.64 19.47
N ARG A 459 34.33 -0.47 20.08
CA ARG A 459 34.14 0.81 19.38
C ARG A 459 35.45 1.27 18.77
N SER A 460 35.44 1.62 17.49
CA SER A 460 36.64 2.11 16.80
C SER A 460 37.16 3.45 17.34
N GLU A 461 36.27 4.28 17.94
CA GLU A 461 36.64 5.60 18.45
C GLU A 461 37.34 5.56 19.81
N SER A 462 36.89 4.71 20.73
CA SER A 462 37.44 4.62 22.10
C SER A 462 38.24 3.35 22.36
N GLY A 463 38.03 2.28 21.60
CA GLY A 463 38.56 0.95 21.90
C GLY A 463 37.76 0.17 22.95
N LEU A 464 36.74 0.77 23.56
CA LEU A 464 35.93 0.13 24.59
C LEU A 464 34.89 -0.86 24.01
N PRO A 465 34.59 -1.96 24.72
CA PRO A 465 33.61 -2.96 24.27
C PRO A 465 32.20 -2.42 24.12
N VAL A 466 31.54 -2.84 23.04
CA VAL A 466 30.09 -2.68 22.83
C VAL A 466 29.37 -4.03 22.90
N VAL A 467 30.07 -5.12 22.60
CA VAL A 467 29.55 -6.47 22.79
C VAL A 467 30.60 -7.33 23.49
N GLY A 468 30.22 -7.97 24.58
CA GLY A 468 30.99 -8.97 25.30
C GLY A 468 30.32 -10.34 25.28
N LEU A 469 31.12 -11.38 25.53
CA LEU A 469 30.67 -12.76 25.69
C LEU A 469 31.10 -13.24 27.07
N MET A 470 30.25 -14.00 27.75
CA MET A 470 30.56 -14.66 29.02
C MET A 470 30.04 -16.10 29.00
N TYR A 471 30.85 -17.05 29.47
CA TYR A 471 30.48 -18.45 29.65
C TYR A 471 30.63 -18.83 31.11
N PHE A 472 29.71 -19.64 31.63
CA PHE A 472 29.80 -20.20 32.98
C PHE A 472 29.61 -21.71 32.93
N ASP A 473 30.42 -22.47 33.67
CA ASP A 473 30.29 -23.93 33.74
C ASP A 473 29.06 -24.33 34.56
N SER A 474 28.08 -24.90 33.87
CA SER A 474 26.85 -25.40 34.49
C SER A 474 27.09 -26.46 35.57
N ASP A 475 28.22 -27.16 35.55
CA ASP A 475 28.56 -28.19 36.55
C ASP A 475 29.06 -27.60 37.88
N ASP A 476 29.48 -26.32 37.91
CA ASP A 476 30.02 -25.64 39.10
C ASP A 476 29.05 -24.62 39.73
N LEU A 477 28.08 -24.10 38.96
CA LEU A 477 27.17 -23.04 39.41
C LEU A 477 26.38 -23.37 40.69
N ASP A 478 25.90 -24.60 40.86
CA ASP A 478 25.15 -25.00 42.05
C ASP A 478 26.04 -25.02 43.30
N GLU A 479 27.31 -25.43 43.17
CA GLU A 479 28.28 -25.43 44.28
C GLU A 479 28.65 -23.99 44.64
N MET A 480 28.91 -23.14 43.64
CA MET A 480 29.24 -21.73 43.85
C MET A 480 28.09 -20.89 44.44
N GLU A 481 26.83 -21.24 44.14
CA GLU A 481 25.65 -20.64 44.77
C GLU A 481 25.52 -21.07 46.25
N GLU A 482 25.87 -22.31 46.58
CA GLU A 482 25.78 -22.83 47.95
C GLU A 482 26.94 -22.39 48.84
N GLU A 483 28.13 -22.19 48.27
CA GLU A 483 29.34 -21.76 48.97
C GLU A 483 29.24 -20.30 49.42
N GLU A 484 29.56 -20.07 50.70
CA GLU A 484 29.68 -18.74 51.30
C GLU A 484 28.49 -17.81 51.01
N GLU A 485 27.28 -18.37 51.06
CA GLU A 485 26.01 -17.66 50.81
C GLU A 485 25.88 -17.07 49.38
N GLY A 486 26.60 -17.63 48.40
CA GLY A 486 26.56 -17.24 46.98
C GLY A 486 27.65 -16.26 46.56
N GLU A 487 28.55 -15.90 47.49
CA GLU A 487 29.62 -14.92 47.28
C GLU A 487 30.64 -15.35 46.20
N HIS A 488 30.92 -16.66 46.07
CA HIS A 488 31.82 -17.17 45.02
C HIS A 488 31.21 -17.01 43.62
N LEU A 489 29.90 -17.26 43.48
CA LEU A 489 29.20 -17.08 42.22
C LEU A 489 29.16 -15.60 41.81
N GLU A 490 28.76 -14.71 42.72
CA GLU A 490 28.72 -13.27 42.46
C GLU A 490 30.11 -12.72 42.11
N GLY A 491 31.16 -13.14 42.84
CA GLY A 491 32.55 -12.76 42.54
C GLY A 491 32.99 -13.18 41.15
N THR A 492 32.70 -14.44 40.77
CA THR A 492 33.06 -14.94 39.45
C THR A 492 32.34 -14.17 38.35
N ILE A 493 31.03 -13.91 38.51
CA ILE A 493 30.31 -13.11 37.52
C ILE A 493 30.91 -11.70 37.40
N LEU A 494 31.23 -11.06 38.53
CA LEU A 494 31.83 -9.73 38.54
C LEU A 494 33.20 -9.70 37.86
N HIS A 495 34.03 -10.71 38.08
CA HIS A 495 35.33 -10.92 37.45
C HIS A 495 35.20 -11.03 35.93
N GLU A 496 34.31 -11.91 35.46
CA GLU A 496 34.10 -12.14 34.03
C GLU A 496 33.52 -10.92 33.31
N MET A 497 32.63 -10.18 33.98
CA MET A 497 32.12 -8.92 33.46
C MET A 497 33.25 -7.91 33.25
N ALA A 498 34.25 -7.85 34.13
CA ALA A 498 35.41 -6.99 33.96
C ALA A 498 36.19 -7.34 32.67
N HIS A 499 36.41 -8.63 32.41
CA HIS A 499 37.06 -9.09 31.18
C HIS A 499 36.24 -8.75 29.94
N ALA A 500 34.92 -8.94 29.98
CA ALA A 500 34.02 -8.55 28.92
C ALA A 500 34.00 -7.03 28.66
N MET A 501 34.19 -6.22 29.71
CA MET A 501 34.37 -4.77 29.68
C MET A 501 35.77 -4.34 29.24
N GLY A 502 36.71 -5.26 29.03
CA GLY A 502 38.01 -4.96 28.43
C GLY A 502 39.21 -5.12 29.36
N PHE A 503 38.99 -5.36 30.65
CA PHE A 503 40.07 -5.63 31.58
C PHE A 503 40.88 -6.84 31.10
N GLY A 504 42.20 -6.71 31.03
CA GLY A 504 43.10 -7.80 30.62
C GLY A 504 43.02 -8.22 29.15
N THR A 505 42.01 -7.74 28.40
CA THR A 505 41.72 -8.22 27.02
C THR A 505 42.07 -7.19 25.95
N ILE A 506 42.00 -5.89 26.26
CA ILE A 506 42.31 -4.79 25.31
C ILE A 506 43.50 -3.93 25.72
N TRP A 507 44.21 -4.27 26.80
CA TRP A 507 45.35 -3.49 27.30
C TRP A 507 46.43 -3.23 26.25
N GLU A 508 46.86 -4.25 25.49
CA GLU A 508 47.87 -4.03 24.44
C GLU A 508 47.34 -3.17 23.29
N TYR A 509 46.03 -3.26 22.97
CA TYR A 509 45.43 -2.43 21.93
C TYR A 509 45.38 -0.95 22.34
N LEU A 510 45.19 -0.69 23.64
CA LEU A 510 45.21 0.64 24.23
C LEU A 510 46.62 1.10 24.66
N GLU A 511 47.65 0.28 24.43
CA GLU A 511 49.05 0.55 24.82
C GLU A 511 49.22 0.73 26.35
N LEU A 512 48.48 -0.03 27.16
CA LEU A 512 48.48 0.02 28.63
C LEU A 512 49.26 -1.12 29.32
N LEU A 513 49.76 -2.08 28.55
CA LEU A 513 50.58 -3.19 29.04
C LEU A 513 52.00 -3.09 28.50
N GLU A 514 52.99 -3.08 29.39
CA GLU A 514 54.41 -3.14 29.04
C GLU A 514 55.04 -4.49 29.42
N ASP A 515 56.08 -4.86 28.67
CA ASP A 515 56.83 -6.13 28.77
C ASP A 515 55.97 -7.41 28.84
N PRO A 516 54.97 -7.59 27.95
CA PRO A 516 54.10 -8.77 27.96
C PRO A 516 54.89 -10.05 27.71
N VAL A 517 54.47 -11.13 28.37
CA VAL A 517 55.06 -12.47 28.19
C VAL A 517 54.77 -12.99 26.78
N GLU A 518 55.81 -13.46 26.07
CA GLU A 518 55.62 -14.17 24.81
C GLU A 518 55.07 -15.60 25.05
N LEU A 519 53.76 -15.78 24.89
CA LEU A 519 53.05 -17.01 25.29
C LEU A 519 53.48 -18.29 24.53
N GLU A 520 54.09 -18.16 23.35
CA GLU A 520 54.58 -19.31 22.57
C GLU A 520 56.00 -19.77 22.95
N ASP A 521 56.84 -18.85 23.45
CA ASP A 521 58.25 -19.09 23.79
C ASP A 521 58.73 -18.10 24.87
N PRO A 522 58.23 -18.20 26.11
CA PRO A 522 58.53 -17.24 27.15
C PRO A 522 60.01 -17.33 27.54
N SER A 523 60.69 -16.19 27.60
CA SER A 523 62.09 -16.12 28.02
C SER A 523 62.26 -16.33 29.53
N GLY A 524 61.22 -16.02 30.31
CA GLY A 524 61.16 -16.11 31.77
C GLY A 524 61.77 -14.91 32.50
N ASP A 525 62.27 -13.93 31.73
CA ASP A 525 62.83 -12.67 32.22
C ASP A 525 61.86 -11.49 32.03
N GLU A 526 60.69 -11.73 31.41
CA GLU A 526 59.64 -10.72 31.25
C GLU A 526 59.02 -10.32 32.59
N ASP A 527 58.64 -9.05 32.71
CA ASP A 527 57.92 -8.47 33.85
C ASP A 527 56.70 -7.70 33.35
N PRO A 528 55.64 -8.41 32.90
CA PRO A 528 54.42 -7.75 32.42
C PRO A 528 53.85 -6.88 33.52
N HIS A 529 53.55 -5.62 33.20
CA HIS A 529 53.00 -4.65 34.15
C HIS A 529 52.10 -3.63 33.46
N PHE A 530 51.10 -3.15 34.19
CA PHE A 530 50.13 -2.19 33.70
C PHE A 530 50.60 -0.76 33.99
N ILE A 531 50.52 0.12 32.99
CA ILE A 531 51.14 1.46 33.04
C ILE A 531 50.15 2.62 33.13
N GLY A 532 48.87 2.32 33.40
CA GLY A 532 47.84 3.35 33.61
C GLY A 532 48.15 4.24 34.82
N GLU A 533 47.96 5.56 34.65
CA GLU A 533 48.34 6.56 35.66
C GLU A 533 47.49 6.44 36.93
N GLU A 534 46.21 6.16 36.77
CA GLU A 534 45.28 6.04 37.88
C GLU A 534 45.51 4.74 38.66
N ALA A 535 45.69 3.61 37.96
CA ALA A 535 46.02 2.32 38.56
C ALA A 535 47.36 2.35 39.31
N LEU A 536 48.37 3.05 38.78
CA LEU A 536 49.66 3.25 39.46
C LEU A 536 49.47 3.99 40.80
N ALA A 537 48.69 5.07 40.81
CA ALA A 537 48.41 5.83 42.04
C ALA A 537 47.56 5.00 43.04
N ALA A 538 46.61 4.21 42.54
CA ALA A 538 45.80 3.31 43.35
C ALA A 538 46.64 2.19 43.97
N PHE A 539 47.58 1.61 43.22
CA PHE A 539 48.49 0.58 43.69
C PHE A 539 49.38 1.08 44.83
N ASP A 540 49.94 2.28 44.70
CA ASP A 540 50.67 2.93 45.80
C ASP A 540 49.80 3.08 47.06
N SER A 541 48.51 3.42 46.89
CA SER A 541 47.58 3.64 48.01
C SER A 541 47.25 2.37 48.81
N VAL A 542 47.35 1.19 48.19
CA VAL A 542 47.10 -0.11 48.84
C VAL A 542 48.39 -0.78 49.35
N GLY A 543 49.50 -0.04 49.42
CA GLY A 543 50.79 -0.53 49.94
C GLY A 543 51.86 -0.78 48.87
N GLY A 544 51.55 -0.50 47.60
CA GLY A 544 52.44 -0.70 46.46
C GLY A 544 53.73 0.10 46.51
N GLU A 545 53.80 1.19 47.28
CA GLU A 545 55.03 1.97 47.49
C GLU A 545 56.19 1.12 48.06
N SER A 546 55.86 0.01 48.74
CA SER A 546 56.83 -0.92 49.34
C SER A 546 57.19 -2.09 48.43
N TYR A 547 56.58 -2.20 47.25
CA TYR A 547 56.87 -3.24 46.27
C TYR A 547 58.25 -3.03 45.63
N ASP A 548 59.09 -4.07 45.66
CA ASP A 548 60.47 -4.01 45.15
C ASP A 548 60.87 -5.21 44.26
N ASP A 549 59.91 -6.06 43.87
CA ASP A 549 60.12 -7.26 43.04
C ASP A 549 59.66 -7.08 41.57
N GLY A 550 59.91 -5.91 41.00
CA GLY A 550 59.60 -5.59 39.59
C GLY A 550 59.09 -4.18 39.40
N GLU A 551 58.45 -3.94 38.27
CA GLU A 551 57.71 -2.70 37.97
C GLU A 551 56.33 -2.68 38.66
N PRO A 552 55.82 -1.50 39.04
CA PRO A 552 54.55 -1.36 39.76
C PRO A 552 53.34 -1.81 38.94
N VAL A 553 52.24 -2.16 39.63
CA VAL A 553 51.05 -2.82 39.04
C VAL A 553 51.42 -4.08 38.25
N PRO A 554 52.07 -5.06 38.89
CA PRO A 554 52.53 -6.26 38.22
C PRO A 554 51.37 -7.10 37.69
N VAL A 555 51.47 -7.46 36.41
CA VAL A 555 50.54 -8.35 35.71
C VAL A 555 51.05 -9.78 35.79
N HIS A 556 50.13 -10.74 35.70
CA HIS A 556 50.43 -12.16 35.82
C HIS A 556 51.35 -12.63 34.67
N ASP A 557 52.45 -13.31 35.01
CA ASP A 557 53.54 -13.66 34.09
C ASP A 557 53.58 -15.17 33.73
N ARG A 558 52.60 -15.95 34.19
CA ARG A 558 52.55 -17.43 34.07
C ARG A 558 51.17 -17.95 33.67
N GLY A 559 50.98 -19.28 33.66
CA GLY A 559 49.68 -19.90 33.30
C GLY A 559 49.43 -20.07 31.79
N GLY A 560 50.00 -19.20 30.96
CA GLY A 560 49.87 -19.27 29.50
C GLY A 560 48.65 -18.53 28.99
N TYR A 561 48.07 -18.98 27.87
CA TYR A 561 46.86 -18.39 27.28
C TYR A 561 45.71 -18.35 28.28
N GLY A 562 45.00 -17.21 28.38
CA GLY A 562 43.94 -16.95 29.36
C GLY A 562 44.42 -16.23 30.60
N VAL A 563 45.54 -16.69 31.15
CA VAL A 563 45.97 -16.30 32.49
C VAL A 563 47.07 -15.23 32.46
N ALA A 564 48.15 -15.45 31.69
CA ALA A 564 49.23 -14.48 31.56
C ALA A 564 48.76 -13.23 30.80
N ASN A 565 49.36 -12.09 31.14
CA ASN A 565 49.13 -10.77 30.51
C ASN A 565 47.71 -10.19 30.68
N GLY A 566 46.78 -10.91 31.32
CA GLY A 566 45.38 -10.51 31.46
C GLY A 566 44.89 -10.32 32.90
N HIS A 567 45.66 -10.77 33.88
CA HIS A 567 45.29 -10.74 35.30
C HIS A 567 46.31 -9.97 36.12
N TRP A 568 45.92 -9.53 37.31
CA TRP A 568 46.90 -9.13 38.30
C TRP A 568 47.77 -10.30 38.74
N ARG A 569 49.02 -9.98 39.10
CA ARG A 569 49.97 -11.00 39.54
C ARG A 569 49.55 -11.56 40.89
N GLU A 570 48.92 -12.73 40.84
CA GLU A 570 48.55 -13.58 41.98
C GLU A 570 49.50 -13.48 43.18
N VAL A 571 50.78 -13.75 43.00
CA VAL A 571 51.74 -13.77 44.13
C VAL A 571 51.99 -12.40 44.79
N VAL A 572 51.48 -11.33 44.21
CA VAL A 572 51.56 -9.95 44.71
C VAL A 572 50.20 -9.49 45.23
N PHE A 573 49.15 -9.76 44.49
CA PHE A 573 47.80 -9.31 44.81
C PHE A 573 47.01 -10.30 45.69
N ASP A 574 47.46 -11.54 45.83
CA ASP A 574 46.82 -12.60 46.63
C ASP A 574 45.32 -12.68 46.32
N ASP A 575 44.44 -12.48 47.29
CA ASP A 575 42.99 -12.63 47.15
C ASP A 575 42.28 -11.48 46.42
N GLU A 576 42.94 -10.71 45.54
CA GLU A 576 42.25 -9.68 44.75
C GLU A 576 41.40 -10.30 43.63
N LEU A 577 40.23 -9.72 43.33
CA LEU A 577 39.24 -10.31 42.43
C LEU A 577 39.77 -10.62 41.02
N MET A 578 40.56 -9.74 40.42
CA MET A 578 41.10 -9.86 39.06
C MET A 578 42.45 -10.57 39.00
N THR A 579 42.80 -11.30 40.05
CA THR A 579 43.78 -12.38 39.95
C THR A 579 43.12 -13.64 39.35
N PRO A 580 43.88 -14.59 38.80
CA PRO A 580 43.29 -15.72 38.06
C PRO A 580 42.74 -16.84 38.94
N TYR A 581 42.70 -16.65 40.27
CA TYR A 581 42.26 -17.69 41.19
C TYR A 581 41.26 -17.15 42.21
N LEU A 582 40.31 -18.01 42.57
CA LEU A 582 39.41 -17.80 43.70
C LEU A 582 40.12 -18.30 44.97
N ASP A 583 40.35 -17.40 45.93
CA ASP A 583 41.15 -17.68 47.12
C ASP A 583 40.31 -17.65 48.39
N GLY A 584 40.49 -18.69 49.22
CA GLY A 584 39.88 -18.73 50.54
C GLY A 584 38.44 -19.25 50.56
N GLY A 585 37.58 -18.54 51.29
CA GLY A 585 36.19 -18.93 51.58
C GLY A 585 35.31 -17.70 51.81
N ALA A 586 35.49 -16.69 50.97
CA ALA A 586 34.64 -15.51 50.81
C ALA A 586 34.91 -14.97 49.41
N ARG A 587 34.12 -14.01 48.92
CA ARG A 587 34.42 -13.34 47.65
C ARG A 587 35.78 -12.61 47.70
N ASN A 588 36.67 -12.85 46.74
CA ASN A 588 37.88 -12.03 46.54
C ASN A 588 37.49 -10.54 46.41
N PRO A 589 38.09 -9.60 47.18
CA PRO A 589 37.80 -8.17 47.06
C PRO A 589 38.16 -7.57 45.69
N LEU A 590 37.26 -6.75 45.14
CA LEU A 590 37.55 -5.89 44.00
C LEU A 590 38.32 -4.65 44.49
N SER A 591 39.60 -4.56 44.17
CA SER A 591 40.46 -3.48 44.65
C SER A 591 40.20 -2.15 43.95
N ILE A 592 40.61 -1.07 44.62
CA ILE A 592 40.68 0.27 44.01
C ILE A 592 41.64 0.31 42.80
N VAL A 593 42.62 -0.61 42.74
CA VAL A 593 43.54 -0.74 41.59
C VAL A 593 42.78 -1.22 40.36
N THR A 594 41.89 -2.21 40.51
CA THR A 594 41.03 -2.68 39.43
C THR A 594 40.10 -1.59 38.92
N LEU A 595 39.37 -0.90 39.80
CA LEU A 595 38.50 0.20 39.37
C LEU A 595 39.31 1.33 38.69
N ALA A 596 40.46 1.71 39.24
CA ALA A 596 41.32 2.73 38.62
C ALA A 596 41.82 2.31 37.23
N SER A 597 42.11 1.02 37.02
CA SER A 597 42.47 0.51 35.70
C SER A 597 41.34 0.66 34.68
N MET A 598 40.07 0.55 35.09
CA MET A 598 38.92 0.81 34.21
C MET A 598 38.88 2.27 33.76
N GLN A 599 39.24 3.20 34.66
CA GLN A 599 39.37 4.62 34.29
C GLN A 599 40.50 4.83 33.27
N ASP A 600 41.63 4.13 33.42
CA ASP A 600 42.74 4.15 32.46
C ASP A 600 42.36 3.55 31.09
N LEU A 601 41.43 2.58 31.03
CA LEU A 601 40.87 2.09 29.75
C LEU A 601 40.10 3.19 28.99
N GLY A 602 39.64 4.23 29.70
CA GLY A 602 38.86 5.32 29.16
C GLY A 602 37.38 5.29 29.51
N TYR A 603 36.96 4.47 30.49
CA TYR A 603 35.64 4.60 31.08
C TYR A 603 35.54 5.92 31.86
N ASP A 604 34.54 6.75 31.52
CA ASP A 604 34.27 7.99 32.21
C ASP A 604 33.47 7.72 33.50
N GLY A 605 33.66 8.54 34.54
CA GLY A 605 32.82 8.49 35.75
C GLY A 605 33.00 7.24 36.61
N VAL A 606 34.20 6.64 36.63
CA VAL A 606 34.49 5.50 37.51
C VAL A 606 34.50 5.92 38.99
N GLU A 607 33.64 5.30 39.80
CA GLU A 607 33.47 5.59 41.22
C GLU A 607 34.41 4.72 42.07
N LEU A 608 35.68 5.15 42.20
CA LEU A 608 36.72 4.44 42.97
C LEU A 608 36.34 4.10 44.42
N GLY A 609 35.38 4.82 45.00
CA GLY A 609 34.87 4.57 46.35
C GLY A 609 33.98 3.32 46.49
N MET A 610 33.64 2.67 45.37
CA MET A 610 32.94 1.39 45.36
C MET A 610 33.85 0.18 45.57
N ALA A 611 35.17 0.37 45.48
CA ALA A 611 36.14 -0.69 45.76
C ALA A 611 35.94 -1.29 47.16
N ASP A 612 36.17 -2.58 47.27
CA ASP A 612 36.20 -3.26 48.55
C ASP A 612 37.42 -2.80 49.37
N ASP A 613 37.33 -2.96 50.69
CA ASP A 613 38.48 -2.77 51.58
C ASP A 613 39.57 -3.79 51.19
N TYR A 614 40.67 -3.30 50.61
CA TYR A 614 41.77 -4.11 50.12
C TYR A 614 43.12 -3.43 50.40
N GLU A 615 44.10 -4.22 50.85
CA GLU A 615 45.51 -3.83 51.01
C GLU A 615 46.38 -4.97 50.48
N LEU A 616 47.51 -4.65 49.85
CA LEU A 616 48.47 -5.68 49.44
C LEU A 616 48.97 -6.44 50.68
N PRO A 617 49.15 -7.77 50.59
CA PRO A 617 49.63 -8.58 51.69
C PRO A 617 50.99 -8.08 52.20
N GLU A 618 51.12 -7.88 53.52
CA GLU A 618 52.41 -7.51 54.14
C GLU A 618 53.46 -8.60 53.85
N SER A 619 54.42 -8.30 52.98
CA SER A 619 55.43 -9.27 52.53
C SER A 619 56.25 -9.87 53.70
N GLU A 620 56.25 -11.19 53.87
CA GLU A 620 57.51 -11.88 54.18
C GLU A 620 58.20 -12.19 52.84
N PRO A 621 59.52 -12.01 52.70
CA PRO A 621 60.20 -12.13 51.41
C PRO A 621 60.24 -13.60 50.99
N GLN A 622 59.22 -14.04 50.26
CA GLN A 622 59.25 -15.31 49.54
C GLN A 622 59.62 -15.00 48.10
N ALA A 623 60.92 -15.06 47.83
CA ALA A 623 61.46 -15.09 46.47
C ALA A 623 60.59 -15.96 45.56
N ARG A 624 60.19 -15.44 44.38
CA ARG A 624 59.44 -16.13 43.29
C ARG A 624 59.27 -17.62 43.59
N PRO A 625 58.19 -18.05 44.28
CA PRO A 625 57.90 -19.46 44.40
C PRO A 625 57.84 -20.01 42.98
N ILE A 626 58.47 -21.16 42.76
CA ILE A 626 58.15 -21.98 41.60
C ILE A 626 56.73 -22.45 41.88
N GLU A 627 55.74 -21.77 41.30
CA GLU A 627 54.43 -22.38 41.17
C GLU A 627 54.66 -23.73 40.50
N PRO A 628 54.14 -24.85 41.05
CA PRO A 628 54.12 -26.08 40.27
C PRO A 628 53.41 -25.72 38.97
N ALA A 629 54.01 -26.06 37.83
CA ALA A 629 53.35 -25.95 36.54
C ALA A 629 52.01 -26.68 36.65
N ARG A 630 50.93 -25.94 36.91
CA ARG A 630 49.59 -26.47 36.79
C ARG A 630 49.43 -26.81 35.31
N PRO A 631 48.81 -27.94 34.96
CA PRO A 631 48.53 -28.26 33.56
C PRO A 631 47.86 -27.04 32.92
N ARG A 632 48.05 -26.82 31.61
CA ARG A 632 47.37 -25.75 30.86
C ARG A 632 45.90 -25.72 31.32
N SER A 633 45.55 -24.75 32.17
CA SER A 633 44.16 -24.55 32.55
C SER A 633 43.41 -24.14 31.29
N PRO A 634 42.13 -24.51 31.15
CA PRO A 634 41.27 -23.76 30.26
C PRO A 634 41.26 -22.28 30.70
N SER A 635 40.94 -21.42 29.74
CA SER A 635 41.21 -19.98 29.75
C SER A 635 39.95 -19.25 30.20
N ASP A 636 40.04 -18.49 31.30
CA ASP A 636 39.03 -17.54 31.81
C ASP A 636 38.93 -16.26 30.95
N ILE A 637 39.96 -15.93 30.17
CA ILE A 637 39.83 -14.95 29.08
C ILE A 637 39.48 -15.65 27.75
N LEU A 638 38.42 -15.21 27.09
CA LEU A 638 38.02 -15.77 25.79
C LEU A 638 38.97 -15.37 24.65
N ALA A 639 39.58 -16.38 24.02
CA ALA A 639 40.44 -16.20 22.86
C ALA A 639 39.66 -16.15 21.53
N VAL A 640 38.67 -15.24 21.41
CA VAL A 640 37.87 -15.03 20.18
C VAL A 640 38.23 -13.73 19.45
N PRO A 641 38.18 -13.66 18.11
CA PRO A 641 38.48 -12.42 17.39
C PRO A 641 37.58 -11.25 17.81
N ILE A 642 38.20 -10.11 18.13
CA ILE A 642 37.48 -8.90 18.56
C ILE A 642 37.27 -8.01 17.32
N ALA A 643 36.02 -7.75 16.95
CA ALA A 643 35.69 -6.84 15.86
C ALA A 643 35.90 -5.37 16.28
N VAL A 644 36.61 -4.58 15.49
CA VAL A 644 36.70 -3.13 15.67
C VAL A 644 35.72 -2.47 14.71
N ALA A 645 34.64 -1.89 15.22
CA ALA A 645 33.53 -1.37 14.40
C ALA A 645 33.28 0.12 14.61
N ASP A 646 32.81 0.81 13.56
CA ASP A 646 32.28 2.17 13.70
C ASP A 646 30.88 2.18 14.35
N ARG A 647 30.35 3.35 14.71
CA ARG A 647 29.00 3.50 15.30
C ARG A 647 27.86 2.90 14.48
N LEU A 648 28.05 2.65 13.18
CA LEU A 648 27.04 2.04 12.30
C LEU A 648 27.22 0.51 12.21
N GLY A 649 28.08 -0.08 13.05
CA GLY A 649 28.34 -1.51 13.10
C GLY A 649 29.22 -2.04 11.98
N ARG A 650 29.84 -1.17 11.19
CA ARG A 650 30.72 -1.61 10.10
C ARG A 650 32.07 -1.97 10.67
N VAL A 651 32.45 -3.24 10.52
CA VAL A 651 33.76 -3.74 10.96
C VAL A 651 34.87 -3.15 10.09
N LEU A 652 35.82 -2.48 10.74
CA LEU A 652 36.99 -1.86 10.13
C LEU A 652 38.21 -2.80 10.16
N SER A 653 38.34 -3.58 11.25
CA SER A 653 39.41 -4.56 11.44
C SER A 653 39.03 -5.59 12.50
N TYR A 654 39.86 -6.61 12.69
CA TYR A 654 39.73 -7.56 13.79
C TYR A 654 41.03 -7.57 14.59
N LEU A 655 40.94 -7.51 15.91
CA LEU A 655 42.04 -7.83 16.79
C LEU A 655 42.13 -9.36 16.90
N THR A 656 43.34 -9.88 16.76
CA THR A 656 43.60 -11.27 17.13
C THR A 656 43.86 -11.27 18.63
N PRO A 657 43.17 -12.10 19.41
CA PRO A 657 43.43 -12.20 20.84
C PRO A 657 44.91 -12.47 21.07
N LEU A 658 45.46 -11.78 22.06
CA LEU A 658 46.79 -12.06 22.58
C LEU A 658 46.91 -13.54 22.97
N HIS A 659 45.77 -14.14 23.30
CA HIS A 659 45.67 -15.46 23.85
C HIS A 659 45.34 -16.61 22.86
N ALA A 660 45.44 -16.40 21.55
CA ALA A 660 45.11 -17.42 20.55
C ALA A 660 46.33 -18.24 20.07
N ASP A 661 46.27 -19.58 20.18
CA ASP A 661 47.30 -20.50 19.65
C ASP A 661 47.39 -20.38 18.11
N ARG A 662 48.49 -19.82 17.60
CA ARG A 662 48.71 -19.66 16.15
C ARG A 662 48.90 -20.98 15.39
N ARG A 663 49.04 -22.13 16.09
CA ARG A 663 49.26 -23.45 15.46
C ARG A 663 47.97 -24.17 15.03
N SER A 664 46.79 -23.74 15.47
CA SER A 664 45.51 -24.34 15.03
C SER A 664 45.11 -23.94 13.59
N ARG A 665 45.77 -22.92 13.01
CA ARG A 665 45.48 -22.38 11.66
C ARG A 665 46.36 -22.99 10.55
N ARG A 666 46.46 -24.32 10.46
CA ARG A 666 47.04 -25.04 9.30
C ARG A 666 46.18 -26.19 8.78
#